data_AF-A0A2T1DU57-F1
#
_entry.id   AF-A0A2T1DU57-F1
#
_cell.length_a   1.000
_cell.length_b   1.000
_cell.length_c   1.000
_cell.angle_alpha   90.00
_cell.angle_beta   90.00
_cell.angle_gamma   90.00
#
_symmetry.space_group_name_H-M   'P 1'
#
loop_
_entity.id
_entity.type
_entity.pdbx_description
1 polymer ?
#
loop_
_entity_poly.entity_id
_entity_poly.type
_entity_poly.pdbx_seq_one_letter_code
_entity_poly.pdbx_strand_id
1 'polypeptide(L)'
;MARYALVIGIGENQPPFKALTKTVGDATAVAQVLQEYGDFRLEVLTQPRQLQYRALVTAIQTFVQQRAAGDEALIYYTGHGFPLVKDFGEMEAFLASVDCSVTLEGGQITAQRNGLSLASLNRLVAKARFSNLVVLLDCCHSGYLLEDDLLRQTFADFSQKDYWLMTACRSFEQAWAKKLDPHSVFTGAILAGLSRDRADERGVITAGSLFEFVQRTLRREQQEVLQLAVGRPIELLRFPLEQAPVEVDESLEPYQGLNAFTTETAPFFFGREDEIQTLVQQVHTHCFVPLIGASGSGKSSLVRAGLVPRLQELGWRVLAPIKPGSNPIAELKLALRTVFAESEIAGVYERIDRQDLVTVATSLPEPERWLLVVDQFEEVFTLCPDRALQAAFIQMLTSVMQQVTPRLTIVTTMRADFVEPWLAYGALTQAIQSQAVFLGAMTREGLEAAIIQPAKRLQYRVQDRLLAEMLHDVETEANSLPLLQFALQQLWEQRDRKQRELTYAAYQQLGGVAGALNQKAEAIYQRLEAAGQGDWVRRVLLKLVRTGEGTKDTRQRRLKAELLEMGTNAVTCQTIESVLTALVDGRLLVSDRVNDQDVIDLSHEALIQRWQRLATWREQDRDLRRLVDRIEDAQRDWLQQGKKRQDLLQGRLLKDARRLLKQRLEAVAATKTFIQKSLRWRRTQLVATLLVPALVLGIPAEYFWREESIKRDYARIESSVGDQGERVAVLSLVGGCWATEQYGSMPDYFRERVFGNCRSLQSAKLEKAELIRANLSKADLYEVSLSGAELGFANLSDAELSYANLSRANFYNTNLSDANFLEANLSSAKLFIADLSRASFTRTNLSGADLKNANLSSANFLDANLRGAQLIGANLSGAGLHGANLENVQFGCSELPDAGYGKIKMRRNCPNLKDIKWDKDTKWKGIKGWDQVKNIPPALKQQLGLR
;
A
#
# COMPACT_ATOMS: atom_id res chain seq x y z
N MET A 1 31.76 16.38 -19.07
CA MET A 1 31.72 16.41 -20.55
C MET A 1 32.05 17.82 -20.97
N ALA A 2 32.82 18.00 -22.04
CA ALA A 2 33.05 19.33 -22.59
C ALA A 2 31.81 19.78 -23.38
N ARG A 3 31.64 21.08 -23.52
CA ARG A 3 30.52 21.68 -24.26
C ARG A 3 31.11 22.46 -25.43
N TYR A 4 30.63 22.20 -26.64
CA TYR A 4 31.12 22.84 -27.86
C TYR A 4 29.99 23.55 -28.58
N ALA A 5 30.26 24.75 -29.09
CA ALA A 5 29.28 25.51 -29.86
C ALA A 5 29.87 25.99 -31.19
N LEU A 6 29.17 25.70 -32.29
CA LEU A 6 29.46 26.19 -33.63
C LEU A 6 28.45 27.27 -33.98
N VAL A 7 28.92 28.51 -34.16
CA VAL A 7 28.08 29.67 -34.44
C VAL A 7 28.45 30.22 -35.82
N ILE A 8 27.49 30.23 -36.74
CA ILE A 8 27.70 30.56 -38.15
C ILE A 8 26.81 31.76 -38.52
N GLY A 9 27.42 32.84 -39.00
CA GLY A 9 26.70 34.04 -39.44
C GLY A 9 27.11 34.47 -40.84
N ILE A 10 26.19 34.38 -41.81
CA ILE A 10 26.46 34.69 -43.22
C ILE A 10 25.75 35.98 -43.61
N GLY A 11 26.50 37.07 -43.79
CA GLY A 11 25.98 38.40 -44.16
C GLY A 11 26.25 38.81 -45.60
N GLU A 12 27.32 38.31 -46.21
CA GLU A 12 27.69 38.59 -47.59
C GLU A 12 27.42 37.38 -48.48
N ASN A 13 26.71 37.56 -49.60
CA ASN A 13 26.42 36.51 -50.56
C ASN A 13 26.54 37.06 -51.98
N GLN A 14 26.79 36.17 -52.95
CA GLN A 14 26.71 36.52 -54.36
C GLN A 14 25.24 36.66 -54.83
N PRO A 15 24.98 37.46 -55.88
CA PRO A 15 23.66 37.53 -56.51
C PRO A 15 23.15 36.12 -56.87
N PRO A 16 21.85 35.83 -56.69
CA PRO A 16 20.74 36.76 -56.44
C PRO A 16 20.42 37.03 -54.95
N PHE A 17 21.19 36.49 -54.00
CA PHE A 17 20.95 36.73 -52.57
C PHE A 17 21.39 38.14 -52.18
N LYS A 18 20.52 38.88 -51.49
CA LYS A 18 20.86 40.22 -50.97
C LYS A 18 21.74 40.07 -49.72
N ALA A 19 22.68 40.99 -49.54
CA ALA A 19 23.46 41.05 -48.30
C ALA A 19 22.53 41.24 -47.08
N LEU A 20 22.76 40.44 -46.03
CA LEU A 20 22.03 40.50 -44.77
C LEU A 20 22.86 41.30 -43.76
N THR A 21 22.36 42.44 -43.33
CA THR A 21 23.12 43.37 -42.49
C THR A 21 23.18 42.97 -41.02
N LYS A 22 22.37 41.99 -40.58
CA LYS A 22 22.21 41.61 -39.16
C LYS A 22 22.86 40.29 -38.77
N THR A 23 23.02 39.36 -39.69
CA THR A 23 23.43 37.97 -39.41
C THR A 23 24.80 37.84 -38.73
N VAL A 24 25.78 38.69 -39.09
CA VAL A 24 27.07 38.73 -38.42
C VAL A 24 26.94 39.24 -36.97
N GLY A 25 26.10 40.26 -36.76
CA GLY A 25 25.81 40.78 -35.42
C GLY A 25 25.04 39.79 -34.55
N ASP A 26 24.06 39.10 -35.15
CA ASP A 26 23.26 38.03 -34.53
C ASP A 26 24.15 36.88 -34.06
N ALA A 27 25.02 36.35 -34.94
CA ALA A 27 26.00 35.33 -34.59
C ALA A 27 26.94 35.80 -33.47
N THR A 28 27.44 37.04 -33.54
CA THR A 28 28.37 37.58 -32.54
C THR A 28 27.70 37.70 -31.16
N ALA A 29 26.46 38.17 -31.11
CA ALA A 29 25.71 38.34 -29.87
C ALA A 29 25.40 36.98 -29.21
N VAL A 30 24.96 35.98 -29.98
CA VAL A 30 24.72 34.62 -29.47
C VAL A 30 26.02 34.00 -28.97
N ALA A 31 27.12 34.12 -29.74
CA ALA A 31 28.43 33.63 -29.31
C ALA A 31 28.90 34.26 -28.00
N GLN A 32 28.72 35.57 -27.83
CA GLN A 32 29.12 36.27 -26.62
C GLN A 32 28.38 35.75 -25.37
N VAL A 33 27.07 35.58 -25.47
CA VAL A 33 26.26 35.05 -24.36
C VAL A 33 26.66 33.61 -24.01
N LEU A 34 26.88 32.76 -25.01
CA LEU A 34 27.34 31.38 -24.82
C LEU A 34 28.76 31.31 -24.23
N GLN A 35 29.62 32.26 -24.56
CA GLN A 35 30.98 32.35 -24.04
C GLN A 35 30.99 32.77 -22.57
N GLU A 36 30.14 33.74 -22.23
CA GLU A 36 30.14 34.39 -20.93
C GLU A 36 29.43 33.54 -19.87
N TYR A 37 28.32 32.87 -20.23
CA TYR A 37 27.48 32.15 -19.27
C TYR A 37 27.26 30.68 -19.62
N GLY A 38 27.73 30.20 -20.77
CA GLY A 38 27.42 28.86 -21.27
C GLY A 38 28.55 27.83 -21.16
N ASP A 39 29.75 28.20 -20.73
CA ASP A 39 30.93 27.30 -20.66
C ASP A 39 31.18 26.51 -21.96
N PHE A 40 30.84 27.11 -23.11
CA PHE A 40 31.04 26.49 -24.41
C PHE A 40 32.41 26.85 -24.98
N ARG A 41 33.10 25.84 -25.51
CA ARG A 41 34.22 26.02 -26.43
C ARG A 41 33.66 26.42 -27.80
N LEU A 42 33.79 27.71 -28.13
CA LEU A 42 33.16 28.31 -29.30
C LEU A 42 34.04 28.26 -30.55
N GLU A 43 33.42 27.92 -31.67
CA GLU A 43 33.92 28.14 -33.02
C GLU A 43 32.94 29.08 -33.73
N VAL A 44 33.38 30.31 -33.99
CA VAL A 44 32.55 31.35 -34.61
C VAL A 44 33.02 31.59 -36.05
N LEU A 45 32.13 31.36 -37.02
CA LEU A 45 32.38 31.53 -38.45
C LEU A 45 31.57 32.70 -38.97
N THR A 46 32.22 33.85 -39.17
CA THR A 46 31.61 35.08 -39.72
C THR A 46 32.41 35.70 -40.87
N GLN A 47 33.65 35.25 -41.09
CA GLN A 47 34.51 35.82 -42.13
C GLN A 47 34.21 35.18 -43.50
N PRO A 48 34.10 35.97 -44.59
CA PRO A 48 33.76 35.45 -45.92
C PRO A 48 34.63 34.28 -46.40
N ARG A 49 35.93 34.27 -46.08
CA ARG A 49 36.86 33.19 -46.46
C ARG A 49 36.53 31.84 -45.78
N GLN A 50 36.02 31.87 -44.55
CA GLN A 50 35.64 30.68 -43.79
C GLN A 50 34.28 30.12 -44.24
N LEU A 51 33.46 30.99 -44.83
CA LEU A 51 32.06 30.73 -45.19
C LEU A 51 31.88 30.38 -46.67
N GLN A 52 32.97 30.20 -47.42
CA GLN A 52 32.92 29.55 -48.73
C GLN A 52 32.53 28.09 -48.57
N TYR A 53 31.75 27.53 -49.49
CA TYR A 53 31.16 26.21 -49.38
C TYR A 53 32.13 25.11 -48.93
N ARG A 54 33.30 25.02 -49.56
CA ARG A 54 34.30 23.99 -49.19
C ARG A 54 34.84 24.17 -47.77
N ALA A 55 35.15 25.41 -47.38
CA ALA A 55 35.65 25.72 -46.05
C ALA A 55 34.57 25.48 -44.99
N LEU A 56 33.35 25.91 -45.26
CA LEU A 56 32.18 25.75 -44.39
C LEU A 56 31.84 24.27 -44.17
N VAL A 57 31.78 23.46 -45.23
CA VAL A 57 31.55 22.01 -45.13
C VAL A 57 32.65 21.34 -44.31
N THR A 58 33.91 21.71 -44.55
CA THR A 58 35.05 21.15 -43.80
C THR A 58 34.97 21.51 -42.32
N ALA A 59 34.61 22.76 -41.99
CA ALA A 59 34.47 23.21 -40.61
C ALA A 59 33.34 22.46 -39.89
N ILE A 60 32.16 22.33 -40.52
CA ILE A 60 31.03 21.58 -39.96
C ILE A 60 31.40 20.10 -39.76
N GLN A 61 32.05 19.46 -40.74
CA GLN A 61 32.49 18.07 -40.61
C GLN A 61 33.50 17.90 -39.47
N THR A 62 34.48 18.80 -39.36
CA THR A 62 35.48 18.78 -38.29
C THR A 62 34.83 18.96 -36.92
N PHE A 63 33.88 19.89 -36.81
CA PHE A 63 33.12 20.11 -35.58
C PHE A 63 32.34 18.86 -35.16
N VAL A 64 31.53 18.32 -36.08
CA VAL A 64 30.62 17.20 -35.83
C VAL A 64 31.37 15.89 -35.55
N GLN A 65 32.43 15.59 -36.30
CA GLN A 65 33.09 14.28 -36.27
C GLN A 65 34.31 14.23 -35.36
N GLN A 66 34.95 15.36 -35.06
CA GLN A 66 36.20 15.38 -34.31
C GLN A 66 36.10 16.17 -33.01
N ARG A 67 35.64 17.42 -33.05
CA ARG A 67 35.70 18.31 -31.88
C ARG A 67 34.65 17.99 -30.82
N ALA A 68 33.40 17.84 -31.25
CA ALA A 68 32.26 17.61 -30.35
C ALA A 68 31.85 16.12 -30.28
N ALA A 69 32.68 15.22 -30.79
CA ALA A 69 32.39 13.79 -30.77
C ALA A 69 32.46 13.24 -29.33
N GLY A 70 31.34 12.74 -28.81
CA GLY A 70 31.21 12.21 -27.44
C GLY A 70 30.77 13.25 -26.41
N ASP A 71 30.65 14.52 -26.81
CA ASP A 71 30.42 15.68 -25.94
C ASP A 71 29.12 16.41 -26.33
N GLU A 72 28.77 17.46 -25.57
CA GLU A 72 27.59 18.28 -25.87
C GLU A 72 27.89 19.26 -27.01
N ALA A 73 26.94 19.38 -27.94
CA ALA A 73 27.07 20.24 -29.10
C ALA A 73 25.91 21.23 -29.20
N LEU A 74 26.22 22.49 -29.53
CA LEU A 74 25.26 23.49 -29.95
C LEU A 74 25.64 24.00 -31.35
N ILE A 75 24.68 24.04 -32.27
CA ILE A 75 24.88 24.62 -33.60
C ILE A 75 23.88 25.77 -33.76
N TYR A 76 24.39 26.98 -33.96
CA TYR A 76 23.59 28.14 -34.30
C TYR A 76 23.97 28.62 -35.70
N TYR A 77 22.97 28.81 -36.55
CA TYR A 77 23.14 29.35 -37.90
C TYR A 77 22.21 30.53 -38.12
N THR A 78 22.72 31.62 -38.70
CA THR A 78 21.94 32.75 -39.18
C THR A 78 22.39 33.17 -40.58
N GLY A 79 21.45 33.29 -41.51
CA GLY A 79 21.77 33.50 -42.93
C GLY A 79 20.60 33.22 -43.87
N HIS A 80 20.89 33.10 -45.16
CA HIS A 80 19.89 32.70 -46.15
C HIS A 80 19.64 31.20 -46.12
N GLY A 81 18.35 30.84 -46.16
CA GLY A 81 17.87 29.50 -46.48
C GLY A 81 16.94 29.60 -47.69
N PHE A 82 17.00 28.63 -48.60
CA PHE A 82 16.21 28.64 -49.82
C PHE A 82 15.80 27.22 -50.24
N PRO A 83 14.62 27.06 -50.86
CA PRO A 83 14.20 25.79 -51.40
C PRO A 83 14.64 25.63 -52.87
N LEU A 84 14.90 24.40 -53.28
CA LEU A 84 15.15 23.97 -54.65
C LEU A 84 14.05 22.99 -55.05
N VAL A 85 13.31 23.31 -56.12
CA VAL A 85 12.31 22.41 -56.70
C VAL A 85 13.03 21.38 -57.57
N LYS A 86 12.85 20.09 -57.28
CA LYS A 86 13.33 18.96 -58.08
C LYS A 86 12.24 18.43 -59.01
N ASP A 87 12.63 17.50 -59.88
CA ASP A 87 11.71 16.77 -60.76
C ASP A 87 10.53 16.19 -59.95
N PHE A 88 9.33 16.21 -60.54
CA PHE A 88 8.07 15.76 -59.92
C PHE A 88 7.56 16.58 -58.72
N GLY A 89 8.13 17.76 -58.45
CA GLY A 89 7.63 18.69 -57.42
C GLY A 89 8.17 18.42 -56.01
N GLU A 90 9.18 17.57 -55.87
CA GLU A 90 9.92 17.40 -54.60
C GLU A 90 10.72 18.67 -54.27
N MET A 91 10.75 19.07 -53.01
CA MET A 91 11.45 20.28 -52.55
C MET A 91 12.62 19.91 -51.64
N GLU A 92 13.81 20.45 -51.89
CA GLU A 92 14.96 20.31 -50.99
C GLU A 92 15.42 21.69 -50.49
N ALA A 93 15.63 21.82 -49.18
CA ALA A 93 16.08 23.05 -48.55
C ALA A 93 17.61 23.12 -48.40
N PHE A 94 18.17 24.31 -48.69
CA PHE A 94 19.59 24.60 -48.65
C PHE A 94 19.90 25.83 -47.80
N LEU A 95 21.05 25.82 -47.12
CA LEU A 95 21.67 26.99 -46.51
C LEU A 95 22.68 27.60 -47.50
N ALA A 96 22.60 28.90 -47.75
CA ALA A 96 23.48 29.57 -48.72
C ALA A 96 24.86 29.85 -48.11
N SER A 97 25.92 29.35 -48.73
CA SER A 97 27.29 29.81 -48.49
C SER A 97 27.54 31.18 -49.14
N VAL A 98 28.69 31.79 -48.85
CA VAL A 98 29.08 33.10 -49.44
C VAL A 98 29.21 33.02 -50.96
N ASP A 99 29.74 31.91 -51.49
CA ASP A 99 29.96 31.63 -52.92
C ASP A 99 28.83 30.78 -53.52
N CYS A 100 27.65 30.78 -52.89
CA CYS A 100 26.45 30.13 -53.40
C CYS A 100 25.87 30.90 -54.58
N SER A 101 25.57 30.20 -55.67
CA SER A 101 24.91 30.76 -56.86
C SER A 101 23.71 29.89 -57.23
N VAL A 102 22.61 30.51 -57.66
CA VAL A 102 21.38 29.80 -58.05
C VAL A 102 20.90 30.22 -59.43
N THR A 103 20.19 29.33 -60.11
CA THR A 103 19.52 29.57 -61.39
C THR A 103 18.02 29.74 -61.14
N LEU A 104 17.43 30.80 -61.71
CA LEU A 104 16.03 31.15 -61.54
C LEU A 104 15.27 30.97 -62.85
N GLU A 105 14.19 30.19 -62.83
CA GLU A 105 13.20 30.10 -63.92
C GLU A 105 11.82 30.43 -63.37
N GLY A 106 11.12 31.41 -63.96
CA GLY A 106 9.80 31.83 -63.49
C GLY A 106 9.74 32.37 -62.05
N GLY A 107 10.89 32.78 -61.48
CA GLY A 107 11.00 33.22 -60.08
C GLY A 107 11.24 32.11 -59.06
N GLN A 108 11.31 30.85 -59.50
CA GLN A 108 11.67 29.69 -58.67
C GLN A 108 13.13 29.28 -58.90
N ILE A 109 13.78 28.77 -57.84
CA ILE A 109 15.15 28.26 -57.93
C ILE A 109 15.09 26.82 -58.48
N THR A 110 15.65 26.61 -59.67
CA THR A 110 15.67 25.32 -60.38
C THR A 110 17.04 24.63 -60.37
N ALA A 111 18.12 25.38 -60.09
CA ALA A 111 19.45 24.82 -59.92
C ALA A 111 20.26 25.64 -58.91
N GLN A 112 21.20 24.99 -58.22
CA GLN A 112 22.13 25.65 -57.29
C GLN A 112 23.55 25.09 -57.41
N ARG A 113 24.53 25.93 -57.10
CA ARG A 113 25.92 25.54 -56.86
C ARG A 113 26.35 26.11 -55.52
N ASN A 114 27.12 25.32 -54.76
CA ASN A 114 27.73 25.71 -53.48
C ASN A 114 26.72 26.00 -52.33
N GLY A 115 25.48 25.53 -52.41
CA GLY A 115 24.54 25.49 -51.30
C GLY A 115 24.74 24.26 -50.39
N LEU A 116 24.59 24.44 -49.08
CA LEU A 116 24.66 23.35 -48.11
C LEU A 116 23.28 22.69 -47.94
N SER A 117 23.14 21.46 -48.42
CA SER A 117 21.91 20.66 -48.29
C SER A 117 21.60 20.40 -46.81
N LEU A 118 20.42 20.82 -46.35
CA LEU A 118 19.94 20.53 -44.99
C LEU A 118 19.75 19.04 -44.76
N ALA A 119 19.32 18.30 -45.79
CA ALA A 119 19.23 16.84 -45.74
C ALA A 119 20.60 16.17 -45.54
N SER A 120 21.65 16.73 -46.13
CA SER A 120 23.02 16.23 -45.98
C SER A 120 23.63 16.60 -44.63
N LEU A 121 23.34 17.81 -44.12
CA LEU A 121 23.68 18.21 -42.76
C LEU A 121 23.01 17.28 -41.73
N ASN A 122 21.73 16.99 -41.92
CA ASN A 122 20.99 16.09 -41.04
C ASN A 122 21.59 14.67 -41.03
N ARG A 123 21.94 14.10 -42.20
CA ARG A 123 22.64 12.80 -42.27
C ARG A 123 24.02 12.82 -41.61
N LEU A 124 24.73 13.94 -41.65
CA LEU A 124 26.02 14.10 -40.99
C LEU A 124 25.86 14.11 -39.46
N VAL A 125 24.88 14.86 -38.96
CA VAL A 125 24.50 14.90 -37.55
C VAL A 125 23.99 13.55 -37.08
N ALA A 126 23.21 12.84 -37.90
CA ALA A 126 22.66 11.52 -37.58
C ALA A 126 23.75 10.48 -37.28
N LYS A 127 24.90 10.60 -37.96
CA LYS A 127 26.05 9.70 -37.77
C LYS A 127 26.99 10.13 -36.65
N ALA A 128 26.72 11.27 -36.01
CA ALA A 128 27.59 11.86 -35.01
C ALA A 128 27.41 11.21 -33.63
N ARG A 129 28.47 11.22 -32.82
CA ARG A 129 28.49 10.64 -31.47
C ARG A 129 28.24 11.68 -30.38
N PHE A 130 27.38 12.68 -30.57
CA PHE A 130 27.08 13.66 -29.52
C PHE A 130 26.51 12.98 -28.26
N SER A 131 26.78 13.53 -27.07
CA SER A 131 26.01 13.17 -25.87
C SER A 131 24.63 13.83 -25.92
N ASN A 132 24.63 15.15 -26.13
CA ASN A 132 23.45 16.02 -26.28
C ASN A 132 23.65 16.97 -27.46
N LEU A 133 22.58 17.35 -28.16
CA LEU A 133 22.68 18.28 -29.30
C LEU A 133 21.53 19.30 -29.31
N VAL A 134 21.90 20.58 -29.42
CA VAL A 134 20.99 21.71 -29.62
C VAL A 134 21.26 22.36 -30.98
N VAL A 135 20.23 22.56 -31.80
CA VAL A 135 20.34 23.21 -33.11
C VAL A 135 19.35 24.38 -33.20
N LEU A 136 19.85 25.57 -33.56
CA LEU A 136 19.08 26.80 -33.71
C LEU A 136 19.31 27.36 -35.12
N LEU A 137 18.26 27.39 -35.94
CA LEU A 137 18.35 27.84 -37.33
C LEU A 137 17.55 29.13 -37.56
N ASP A 138 18.25 30.25 -37.71
CA ASP A 138 17.73 31.56 -38.06
C ASP A 138 17.84 31.84 -39.56
N CYS A 139 17.00 31.16 -40.35
CA CYS A 139 16.93 31.38 -41.79
C CYS A 139 15.55 31.06 -42.37
N CYS A 140 15.24 31.64 -43.53
CA CYS A 140 14.02 31.33 -44.29
C CYS A 140 13.94 29.84 -44.62
N HIS A 141 12.73 29.29 -44.70
CA HIS A 141 12.46 27.90 -45.11
C HIS A 141 13.12 26.83 -44.23
N SER A 142 13.60 27.19 -43.03
CA SER A 142 14.22 26.25 -42.07
C SER A 142 13.24 25.19 -41.56
N GLY A 143 11.93 25.48 -41.58
CA GLY A 143 10.86 24.53 -41.21
C GLY A 143 10.77 23.26 -42.07
N TYR A 144 11.32 23.26 -43.29
CA TYR A 144 11.43 22.03 -44.10
C TYR A 144 12.28 20.94 -43.43
N LEU A 145 13.16 21.31 -42.49
CA LEU A 145 13.92 20.33 -41.71
C LEU A 145 13.03 19.51 -40.77
N LEU A 146 11.83 20.01 -40.44
CA LEU A 146 10.89 19.40 -39.51
C LEU A 146 9.64 18.77 -40.16
N GLU A 147 9.27 19.22 -41.37
CA GLU A 147 7.97 18.86 -42.00
C GLU A 147 8.02 17.59 -42.88
N ASP A 148 9.20 17.02 -43.19
CA ASP A 148 9.35 15.90 -44.13
C ASP A 148 9.87 14.59 -43.48
N ASP A 149 9.71 13.43 -44.17
CA ASP A 149 10.09 12.06 -43.73
C ASP A 149 11.59 11.90 -43.34
N LEU A 150 12.40 12.91 -43.61
CA LEU A 150 13.83 13.04 -43.29
C LEU A 150 14.13 12.90 -41.78
N LEU A 151 13.22 13.37 -40.93
CA LEU A 151 13.38 13.23 -39.48
C LEU A 151 13.08 11.82 -38.99
N ARG A 152 12.10 11.10 -39.57
CA ARG A 152 11.78 9.71 -39.17
C ARG A 152 13.00 8.80 -39.29
N GLN A 153 13.82 9.01 -40.32
CA GLN A 153 15.09 8.29 -40.52
C GLN A 153 16.15 8.66 -39.47
N THR A 154 16.09 9.86 -38.91
CA THR A 154 17.04 10.38 -37.92
C THR A 154 16.64 9.95 -36.50
N PHE A 155 15.33 9.85 -36.20
CA PHE A 155 14.83 9.43 -34.89
C PHE A 155 15.07 7.96 -34.56
N ALA A 156 15.13 7.08 -35.56
CA ALA A 156 15.38 5.65 -35.32
C ALA A 156 16.71 5.44 -34.56
N ASP A 157 17.74 6.22 -34.90
CA ASP A 157 19.07 6.16 -34.27
C ASP A 157 19.20 7.06 -33.02
N PHE A 158 18.34 8.07 -32.85
CA PHE A 158 18.40 9.07 -31.76
C PHE A 158 17.48 8.80 -30.57
N SER A 159 16.74 7.68 -30.56
CA SER A 159 15.81 7.31 -29.48
C SER A 159 16.43 7.16 -28.06
N GLN A 160 17.75 7.27 -27.93
CA GLN A 160 18.50 7.14 -26.67
C GLN A 160 19.23 8.42 -26.21
N LYS A 161 19.00 9.59 -26.84
CA LYS A 161 19.75 10.84 -26.57
C LYS A 161 18.88 12.09 -26.46
N ASP A 162 19.42 13.13 -25.81
CA ASP A 162 18.74 14.42 -25.67
C ASP A 162 19.03 15.31 -26.89
N TYR A 163 18.00 15.61 -27.69
CA TYR A 163 18.09 16.36 -28.95
C TYR A 163 17.04 17.47 -29.02
N TRP A 164 17.49 18.70 -29.24
CA TRP A 164 16.64 19.90 -29.28
C TRP A 164 16.93 20.71 -30.54
N LEU A 165 15.90 20.99 -31.34
CA LEU A 165 16.01 21.72 -32.58
C LEU A 165 14.91 22.79 -32.66
N MET A 166 15.27 24.01 -33.03
CA MET A 166 14.34 25.11 -33.25
C MET A 166 14.66 25.86 -34.54
N THR A 167 13.61 26.13 -35.33
CA THR A 167 13.72 26.80 -36.63
C THR A 167 12.92 28.10 -36.65
N ALA A 168 13.49 29.13 -37.25
CA ALA A 168 12.93 30.48 -37.27
C ALA A 168 11.53 30.57 -37.88
N CYS A 169 11.17 29.74 -38.87
CA CYS A 169 9.90 29.86 -39.60
C CYS A 169 9.41 28.50 -40.13
N ARG A 170 8.14 28.43 -40.53
CA ARG A 170 7.53 27.29 -41.24
C ARG A 170 8.10 27.11 -42.64
N SER A 171 7.90 25.94 -43.25
CA SER A 171 8.48 25.57 -44.56
C SER A 171 8.20 26.59 -45.69
N PHE A 172 7.05 27.24 -45.68
CA PHE A 172 6.58 28.17 -46.71
C PHE A 172 6.75 29.66 -46.35
N GLU A 173 7.33 29.99 -45.19
CA GLU A 173 7.45 31.37 -44.70
C GLU A 173 8.88 31.93 -44.82
N GLN A 174 8.99 33.25 -44.98
CA GLN A 174 10.26 33.97 -44.92
C GLN A 174 10.55 34.41 -43.46
N ALA A 175 11.81 34.41 -43.06
CA ALA A 175 12.24 34.95 -41.76
C ALA A 175 12.28 36.50 -41.81
N TRP A 176 11.87 37.16 -40.72
CA TRP A 176 11.69 38.62 -40.67
C TRP A 176 12.75 39.35 -39.86
N ALA A 177 13.01 40.61 -40.25
CA ALA A 177 13.79 41.57 -39.48
C ALA A 177 13.13 42.95 -39.55
N LYS A 178 12.79 43.55 -38.40
CA LYS A 178 12.29 44.94 -38.33
C LYS A 178 13.47 45.89 -38.55
N LYS A 179 13.33 46.93 -39.39
CA LYS A 179 14.45 47.82 -39.81
C LYS A 179 15.17 48.55 -38.66
N LEU A 180 14.49 48.78 -37.54
CA LEU A 180 15.00 49.56 -36.40
C LEU A 180 15.60 48.70 -35.28
N ASP A 181 15.36 47.39 -35.29
CA ASP A 181 15.83 46.50 -34.22
C ASP A 181 17.30 46.11 -34.44
N PRO A 182 18.08 45.88 -33.37
CA PRO A 182 19.49 45.51 -33.48
C PRO A 182 19.71 44.09 -34.05
N HIS A 183 18.72 43.21 -33.93
CA HIS A 183 18.81 41.78 -34.28
C HIS A 183 17.69 41.34 -35.24
N SER A 184 17.81 40.13 -35.81
CA SER A 184 16.66 39.45 -36.45
C SER A 184 15.56 39.17 -35.42
N VAL A 185 14.31 38.98 -35.86
CA VAL A 185 13.18 38.76 -34.92
C VAL A 185 13.39 37.48 -34.10
N PHE A 186 13.89 36.42 -34.73
CA PHE A 186 14.16 35.15 -34.06
C PHE A 186 15.35 35.23 -33.12
N THR A 187 16.47 35.84 -33.55
CA THR A 187 17.65 35.99 -32.70
C THR A 187 17.40 36.95 -31.54
N GLY A 188 16.63 38.01 -31.74
CA GLY A 188 16.18 38.89 -30.66
C GLY A 188 15.39 38.15 -29.59
N ALA A 189 14.49 37.23 -29.98
CA ALA A 189 13.76 36.38 -29.05
C ALA A 189 14.67 35.37 -28.33
N ILE A 190 15.66 34.80 -29.01
CA ILE A 190 16.67 33.92 -28.38
C ILE A 190 17.45 34.68 -27.32
N LEU A 191 18.00 35.86 -27.66
CA LEU A 191 18.80 36.65 -26.72
C LEU A 191 17.97 37.11 -25.51
N ALA A 192 16.71 37.48 -25.71
CA ALA A 192 15.78 37.80 -24.64
C ALA A 192 15.38 36.57 -23.80
N GLY A 193 15.40 35.37 -24.38
CA GLY A 193 15.17 34.12 -23.65
C GLY A 193 16.40 33.60 -22.91
N LEU A 194 17.59 34.07 -23.30
CA LEU A 194 18.87 33.77 -22.69
C LEU A 194 19.31 34.79 -21.62
N SER A 195 18.47 35.77 -21.28
CA SER A 195 18.82 36.83 -20.32
C SER A 195 18.66 36.40 -18.86
N ARG A 196 19.41 37.05 -17.95
CA ARG A 196 19.46 36.69 -16.51
C ARG A 196 18.09 36.67 -15.82
N ASP A 197 17.16 37.53 -16.23
CA ASP A 197 15.77 37.57 -15.72
C ASP A 197 14.94 36.34 -16.11
N ARG A 198 15.44 35.49 -17.01
CA ARG A 198 14.82 34.23 -17.45
C ARG A 198 15.44 33.00 -16.82
N ALA A 199 16.49 33.16 -16.02
CA ALA A 199 17.12 32.07 -15.31
C ALA A 199 16.24 31.56 -14.16
N ASP A 200 16.31 30.24 -13.89
CA ASP A 200 15.64 29.65 -12.74
C ASP A 200 16.26 30.12 -11.40
N GLU A 201 15.72 29.67 -10.27
CA GLU A 201 16.22 30.01 -8.92
C GLU A 201 17.69 29.64 -8.70
N ARG A 202 18.27 28.76 -9.53
CA ARG A 202 19.67 28.33 -9.49
C ARG A 202 20.54 29.13 -10.46
N GLY A 203 19.98 30.12 -11.14
CA GLY A 203 20.64 30.89 -12.19
C GLY A 203 20.77 30.14 -13.51
N VAL A 204 20.01 29.07 -13.75
CA VAL A 204 20.17 28.21 -14.94
C VAL A 204 19.09 28.49 -15.99
N ILE A 205 19.49 28.51 -17.28
CA ILE A 205 18.58 28.50 -18.44
C ILE A 205 18.77 27.20 -19.21
N THR A 206 17.68 26.49 -19.50
CA THR A 206 17.68 25.25 -20.28
C THR A 206 17.15 25.46 -21.69
N ALA A 207 17.43 24.51 -22.59
CA ALA A 207 16.85 24.47 -23.94
C ALA A 207 15.31 24.45 -23.89
N GLY A 208 14.74 23.72 -22.93
CA GLY A 208 13.29 23.70 -22.71
C GLY A 208 12.71 25.07 -22.37
N SER A 209 13.26 25.75 -21.37
CA SER A 209 12.80 27.07 -20.95
C SER A 209 13.00 28.13 -22.04
N LEU A 210 14.13 28.06 -22.77
CA LEU A 210 14.39 28.93 -23.91
C LEU A 210 13.35 28.72 -25.02
N PHE A 211 13.08 27.47 -25.38
CA PHE A 211 12.21 27.14 -26.49
C PHE A 211 10.76 27.58 -26.21
N GLU A 212 10.28 27.31 -25.00
CA GLU A 212 8.96 27.75 -24.54
C GLU A 212 8.83 29.29 -24.57
N PHE A 213 9.87 30.00 -24.13
CA PHE A 213 9.90 31.46 -24.16
C PHE A 213 9.86 32.02 -25.58
N VAL A 214 10.72 31.50 -26.47
CA VAL A 214 10.79 31.94 -27.87
C VAL A 214 9.46 31.66 -28.59
N GLN A 215 8.87 30.48 -28.38
CA GLN A 215 7.58 30.12 -28.94
C GLN A 215 6.47 31.06 -28.46
N ARG A 216 6.40 31.37 -27.16
CA ARG A 216 5.41 32.31 -26.61
C ARG A 216 5.59 33.72 -27.16
N THR A 217 6.83 34.18 -27.23
CA THR A 217 7.18 35.53 -27.71
C THR A 217 6.78 35.72 -29.16
N LEU A 218 7.00 34.70 -30.00
CA LEU A 218 6.77 34.79 -31.45
C LEU A 218 5.37 34.32 -31.89
N ARG A 219 4.55 33.75 -30.99
CA ARG A 219 3.18 33.26 -31.29
C ARG A 219 2.23 34.33 -31.85
N ARG A 220 2.52 35.63 -31.65
CA ARG A 220 1.70 36.75 -32.13
C ARG A 220 2.40 37.59 -33.21
N GLU A 221 3.62 37.21 -33.61
CA GLU A 221 4.34 37.84 -34.72
C GLU A 221 3.99 37.13 -36.04
N GLN A 222 4.37 37.70 -37.19
CA GLN A 222 4.13 37.10 -38.52
C GLN A 222 5.03 35.89 -38.83
N GLN A 223 5.79 35.42 -37.85
CA GLN A 223 6.81 34.39 -37.99
C GLN A 223 6.58 33.33 -36.91
N GLU A 224 6.14 32.14 -37.32
CA GLU A 224 5.87 31.04 -36.38
C GLU A 224 7.04 30.05 -36.32
N VAL A 225 7.54 29.83 -35.11
CA VAL A 225 8.68 28.94 -34.84
C VAL A 225 8.22 27.49 -34.81
N LEU A 226 8.99 26.61 -35.43
CA LEU A 226 8.84 25.16 -35.28
C LEU A 226 9.93 24.63 -34.36
N GLN A 227 9.56 23.69 -33.50
CA GLN A 227 10.46 23.10 -32.52
C GLN A 227 10.31 21.59 -32.45
N LEU A 228 11.41 20.93 -32.14
CA LEU A 228 11.49 19.51 -31.86
C LEU A 228 12.34 19.30 -30.60
N ALA A 229 11.81 18.52 -29.67
CA ALA A 229 12.48 18.18 -28.42
C ALA A 229 12.34 16.68 -28.16
N VAL A 230 13.48 16.01 -27.94
CA VAL A 230 13.57 14.61 -27.55
C VAL A 230 14.46 14.52 -26.32
N GLY A 231 14.03 13.80 -25.30
CA GLY A 231 14.80 13.59 -24.08
C GLY A 231 14.69 14.72 -23.06
N ARG A 232 15.69 14.83 -22.18
CA ARG A 232 15.72 15.75 -21.04
C ARG A 232 16.08 17.19 -21.47
N PRO A 233 15.66 18.21 -20.69
CA PRO A 233 16.10 19.59 -20.91
C PRO A 233 17.62 19.73 -20.78
N ILE A 234 18.26 20.27 -21.81
CA ILE A 234 19.72 20.51 -21.84
C ILE A 234 20.00 21.87 -21.19
N GLU A 235 20.90 21.94 -20.22
CA GLU A 235 21.38 23.23 -19.68
C GLU A 235 22.06 24.02 -20.81
N LEU A 236 21.74 25.31 -20.95
CA LEU A 236 22.35 26.21 -21.92
C LEU A 236 23.29 27.18 -21.21
N LEU A 237 22.77 27.95 -20.23
CA LEU A 237 23.52 28.97 -19.50
C LEU A 237 23.39 28.80 -17.98
N ARG A 238 24.38 29.31 -17.26
CA ARG A 238 24.40 29.44 -15.80
C ARG A 238 24.95 30.81 -15.38
N PHE A 239 24.11 31.62 -14.76
CA PHE A 239 24.49 32.90 -14.18
C PHE A 239 25.09 32.73 -12.79
N PRO A 240 26.16 33.46 -12.44
CA PRO A 240 26.67 33.50 -11.08
C PRO A 240 25.62 34.13 -10.15
N LEU A 241 25.26 33.40 -9.09
CA LEU A 241 24.37 33.90 -8.06
C LEU A 241 25.15 34.90 -7.19
N GLU A 242 24.82 36.18 -7.28
CA GLU A 242 25.17 37.15 -6.25
C GLU A 242 24.40 36.77 -4.98
N GLN A 243 25.09 36.13 -4.05
CA GLN A 243 24.53 35.83 -2.74
C GLN A 243 24.45 37.12 -1.94
N ALA A 244 23.31 37.82 -2.02
CA ALA A 244 22.88 38.63 -0.89
C ALA A 244 22.84 37.70 0.35
N PRO A 245 23.24 38.17 1.55
CA PRO A 245 23.08 37.39 2.76
C PRO A 245 21.59 37.14 2.95
N VAL A 246 21.14 35.95 2.55
CA VAL A 246 19.82 35.45 2.93
C VAL A 246 19.88 35.35 4.44
N GLU A 247 19.12 36.19 5.14
CA GLU A 247 18.79 35.93 6.53
C GLU A 247 18.17 34.52 6.56
N VAL A 248 18.97 33.55 6.99
CA VAL A 248 18.49 32.18 7.16
C VAL A 248 17.53 32.24 8.34
N ASP A 249 16.25 32.07 8.04
CA ASP A 249 15.24 31.88 9.07
C ASP A 249 15.50 30.53 9.76
N GLU A 250 16.28 30.57 10.84
CA GLU A 250 16.61 29.39 11.65
C GLU A 250 15.43 28.84 12.45
N SER A 251 14.26 29.49 12.38
CA SER A 251 13.01 28.96 12.92
C SER A 251 12.40 27.88 12.02
N LEU A 252 12.81 27.81 10.74
CA LEU A 252 12.37 26.78 9.81
C LEU A 252 12.91 25.40 10.24
N GLU A 253 12.03 24.41 10.22
CA GLU A 253 12.37 23.00 10.47
C GLU A 253 12.55 22.29 9.13
N PRO A 254 13.79 21.95 8.70
CA PRO A 254 14.02 21.30 7.42
C PRO A 254 13.63 19.81 7.43
N TYR A 255 13.64 19.17 8.60
CA TYR A 255 13.28 17.76 8.78
C TYR A 255 11.99 17.64 9.58
N GLN A 256 11.00 16.92 9.04
CA GLN A 256 9.65 16.88 9.59
C GLN A 256 9.44 15.80 10.65
N GLY A 257 10.46 14.99 10.92
CA GLY A 257 10.38 13.89 11.87
C GLY A 257 9.40 12.81 11.43
N LEU A 258 8.40 12.53 12.27
CA LEU A 258 7.37 11.53 11.98
C LEU A 258 6.17 12.11 11.20
N ASN A 259 6.15 13.43 10.95
CA ASN A 259 5.12 14.06 10.15
C ASN A 259 5.40 13.87 8.65
N ALA A 260 4.34 13.86 7.85
CA ALA A 260 4.48 13.92 6.40
C ALA A 260 4.90 15.33 5.97
N PHE A 261 5.72 15.43 4.92
CA PHE A 261 5.96 16.72 4.28
C PHE A 261 4.66 17.22 3.63
N THR A 262 4.48 18.53 3.67
CA THR A 262 3.31 19.29 3.19
C THR A 262 3.71 20.19 2.03
N THR A 263 2.74 20.84 1.39
CA THR A 263 3.00 21.86 0.35
C THR A 263 3.90 22.98 0.87
N GLU A 264 3.74 23.39 2.13
CA GLU A 264 4.55 24.45 2.78
C GLU A 264 6.01 24.02 3.01
N THR A 265 6.23 22.73 3.28
CA THR A 265 7.56 22.15 3.55
C THR A 265 8.17 21.49 2.33
N ALA A 266 7.51 21.58 1.16
CA ALA A 266 8.01 21.10 -0.13
C ALA A 266 9.42 21.60 -0.50
N PRO A 267 9.83 22.85 -0.17
CA PRO A 267 11.20 23.31 -0.43
C PRO A 267 12.31 22.49 0.26
N PHE A 268 11.95 21.69 1.27
CA PHE A 268 12.84 20.78 2.00
C PHE A 268 12.64 19.31 1.66
N PHE A 269 11.78 18.98 0.69
CA PHE A 269 11.52 17.61 0.27
C PHE A 269 12.39 17.25 -0.95
N PHE A 270 13.36 16.35 -0.75
CA PHE A 270 14.36 15.97 -1.77
C PHE A 270 14.50 14.45 -1.89
N GLY A 271 15.10 13.99 -3.00
CA GLY A 271 15.54 12.61 -3.19
C GLY A 271 14.48 11.69 -3.78
N ARG A 272 13.37 12.24 -4.28
CA ARG A 272 12.25 11.53 -4.91
C ARG A 272 11.85 12.13 -6.26
N GLU A 273 12.78 12.83 -6.92
CA GLU A 273 12.51 13.60 -8.12
C GLU A 273 12.01 12.72 -9.28
N ASP A 274 12.59 11.53 -9.47
CA ASP A 274 12.19 10.58 -10.52
C ASP A 274 10.78 10.03 -10.28
N GLU A 275 10.43 9.72 -9.03
CA GLU A 275 9.09 9.24 -8.68
C GLU A 275 8.04 10.36 -8.78
N ILE A 276 8.39 11.60 -8.44
CA ILE A 276 7.52 12.77 -8.67
C ILE A 276 7.25 12.91 -10.17
N GLN A 277 8.29 12.86 -11.01
CA GLN A 277 8.13 12.99 -12.46
C GLN A 277 7.25 11.87 -13.04
N THR A 278 7.47 10.64 -12.60
CA THR A 278 6.65 9.49 -12.99
C THR A 278 5.19 9.69 -12.59
N LEU A 279 4.94 10.14 -11.35
CA LEU A 279 3.59 10.37 -10.85
C LEU A 279 2.89 11.52 -11.58
N VAL A 280 3.61 12.61 -11.89
CA VAL A 280 3.11 13.72 -12.73
C VAL A 280 2.72 13.20 -14.11
N GLN A 281 3.54 12.38 -14.77
CA GLN A 281 3.20 11.81 -16.07
C GLN A 281 1.92 10.96 -15.99
N GLN A 282 1.78 10.13 -14.94
CA GLN A 282 0.63 9.26 -14.76
C GLN A 282 -0.68 10.03 -14.55
N VAL A 283 -0.68 11.12 -13.77
CA VAL A 283 -1.90 11.93 -13.58
C VAL A 283 -2.28 12.75 -14.81
N HIS A 284 -1.34 12.99 -15.73
CA HIS A 284 -1.66 13.62 -17.02
C HIS A 284 -2.36 12.66 -17.98
N THR A 285 -2.07 11.36 -17.89
CA THR A 285 -2.60 10.33 -18.78
C THR A 285 -3.81 9.58 -18.21
N HIS A 286 -3.96 9.53 -16.89
CA HIS A 286 -4.98 8.74 -16.21
C HIS A 286 -5.75 9.57 -15.18
N CYS A 287 -7.05 9.27 -15.05
CA CYS A 287 -7.98 9.98 -14.17
C CYS A 287 -8.05 9.36 -12.76
N PHE A 288 -7.49 8.16 -12.57
CA PHE A 288 -7.43 7.47 -11.28
C PHE A 288 -6.07 6.78 -11.14
N VAL A 289 -5.22 7.26 -10.24
CA VAL A 289 -3.83 6.80 -10.10
C VAL A 289 -3.59 6.26 -8.70
N PRO A 290 -3.51 4.93 -8.51
CA PRO A 290 -3.13 4.32 -7.25
C PRO A 290 -1.61 4.42 -6.99
N LEU A 291 -1.21 5.03 -5.88
CA LEU A 291 0.17 5.03 -5.39
C LEU A 291 0.31 3.99 -4.26
N ILE A 292 1.04 2.91 -4.54
CA ILE A 292 1.12 1.73 -3.66
C ILE A 292 2.54 1.53 -3.15
N GLY A 293 2.71 1.26 -1.85
CA GLY A 293 4.03 0.98 -1.30
C GLY A 293 4.01 0.60 0.18
N ALA A 294 5.14 0.15 0.71
CA ALA A 294 5.26 -0.27 2.12
C ALA A 294 4.90 0.85 3.12
N SER A 295 4.52 0.49 4.35
CA SER A 295 4.30 1.48 5.43
C SER A 295 5.57 2.29 5.67
N GLY A 296 5.45 3.62 5.78
CA GLY A 296 6.60 4.50 5.98
C GLY A 296 7.47 4.77 4.74
N SER A 297 7.10 4.31 3.53
CA SER A 297 7.90 4.56 2.31
C SER A 297 7.89 6.01 1.79
N GLY A 298 7.10 6.90 2.42
CA GLY A 298 7.00 8.31 2.05
C GLY A 298 5.85 8.67 1.09
N LYS A 299 4.86 7.78 0.89
CA LYS A 299 3.72 8.02 -0.04
C LYS A 299 3.00 9.35 0.19
N SER A 300 2.60 9.63 1.43
CA SER A 300 1.87 10.86 1.75
C SER A 300 2.73 12.11 1.52
N SER A 301 4.02 12.06 1.87
CA SER A 301 4.98 13.14 1.57
C SER A 301 5.18 13.33 0.07
N LEU A 302 5.34 12.24 -0.70
CA LEU A 302 5.50 12.28 -2.15
C LEU A 302 4.33 12.98 -2.83
N VAL A 303 3.09 12.71 -2.39
CA VAL A 303 1.91 13.35 -2.95
C VAL A 303 1.80 14.81 -2.49
N ARG A 304 1.90 15.09 -1.19
CA ARG A 304 1.61 16.40 -0.62
C ARG A 304 2.71 17.44 -0.89
N ALA A 305 3.97 17.03 -0.84
CA ALA A 305 5.14 17.91 -1.01
C ALA A 305 5.81 17.76 -2.38
N GLY A 306 5.57 16.66 -3.10
CA GLY A 306 6.08 16.46 -4.46
C GLY A 306 5.04 16.76 -5.54
N LEU A 307 3.99 15.93 -5.62
CA LEU A 307 3.00 16.00 -6.69
C LEU A 307 2.16 17.29 -6.65
N VAL A 308 1.58 17.61 -5.50
CA VAL A 308 0.63 18.73 -5.33
C VAL A 308 1.24 20.07 -5.76
N PRO A 309 2.41 20.50 -5.25
CA PRO A 309 3.04 21.75 -5.69
C PRO A 309 3.32 21.76 -7.19
N ARG A 310 3.81 20.64 -7.74
CA ARG A 310 4.18 20.55 -9.15
C ARG A 310 2.98 20.69 -10.09
N LEU A 311 1.83 20.14 -9.71
CA LEU A 311 0.60 20.31 -10.48
C LEU A 311 0.01 21.71 -10.33
N GLN A 312 0.13 22.34 -9.15
CA GLN A 312 -0.28 23.74 -8.95
C GLN A 312 0.52 24.69 -9.85
N GLU A 313 1.83 24.48 -9.99
CA GLU A 313 2.67 25.22 -10.94
C GLU A 313 2.23 25.03 -12.40
N LEU A 314 1.69 23.85 -12.74
CA LEU A 314 1.12 23.54 -14.05
C LEU A 314 -0.34 24.01 -14.21
N GLY A 315 -0.87 24.78 -13.27
CA GLY A 315 -2.21 25.38 -13.32
C GLY A 315 -3.36 24.46 -12.88
N TRP A 316 -3.07 23.35 -12.20
CA TRP A 316 -4.11 22.50 -11.61
C TRP A 316 -4.60 23.06 -10.27
N ARG A 317 -5.87 22.81 -9.96
CA ARG A 317 -6.42 22.99 -8.61
C ARG A 317 -6.43 21.67 -7.86
N VAL A 318 -6.35 21.78 -6.54
CA VAL A 318 -6.28 20.64 -5.63
C VAL A 318 -7.40 20.79 -4.61
N LEU A 319 -8.29 19.81 -4.56
CA LEU A 319 -9.28 19.68 -3.49
C LEU A 319 -8.58 19.38 -2.16
N ALA A 320 -9.22 19.74 -1.05
CA ALA A 320 -8.74 19.37 0.27
C ALA A 320 -8.49 17.83 0.32
N PRO A 321 -7.25 17.37 0.63
CA PRO A 321 -6.96 15.95 0.72
C PRO A 321 -7.83 15.27 1.77
N ILE A 322 -8.39 14.10 1.43
CA ILE A 322 -9.25 13.35 2.33
C ILE A 322 -8.54 12.12 2.88
N LYS A 323 -8.83 11.76 4.13
CA LYS A 323 -8.55 10.43 4.71
C LYS A 323 -9.90 9.72 4.89
N PRO A 324 -10.12 8.54 4.30
CA PRO A 324 -11.45 7.90 4.27
C PRO A 324 -12.15 7.72 5.64
N GLY A 325 -11.40 7.38 6.69
CA GLY A 325 -11.95 7.19 8.03
C GLY A 325 -13.11 6.18 8.11
N SER A 326 -14.03 6.40 9.05
CA SER A 326 -15.20 5.54 9.25
C SER A 326 -16.38 5.84 8.32
N ASN A 327 -16.44 7.05 7.74
CA ASN A 327 -17.47 7.48 6.80
C ASN A 327 -16.84 8.23 5.60
N PRO A 328 -16.37 7.50 4.57
CA PRO A 328 -15.61 8.10 3.47
C PRO A 328 -16.43 9.04 2.58
N ILE A 329 -17.75 8.82 2.48
CA ILE A 329 -18.62 9.71 1.70
C ILE A 329 -18.76 11.09 2.38
N ALA A 330 -18.81 11.13 3.72
CA ALA A 330 -18.87 12.40 4.44
C ALA A 330 -17.60 13.23 4.22
N GLU A 331 -16.43 12.61 4.27
CA GLU A 331 -15.14 13.27 4.01
C GLU A 331 -15.05 13.81 2.58
N LEU A 332 -15.54 13.06 1.58
CA LEU A 332 -15.63 13.53 0.21
C LEU A 332 -16.55 14.76 0.08
N LYS A 333 -17.71 14.74 0.74
CA LYS A 333 -18.64 15.89 0.75
C LYS A 333 -18.00 17.14 1.36
N LEU A 334 -17.26 16.98 2.47
CA LEU A 334 -16.53 18.08 3.10
C LEU A 334 -15.47 18.69 2.17
N ALA A 335 -14.71 17.85 1.46
CA ALA A 335 -13.75 18.34 0.48
C ALA A 335 -14.42 19.12 -0.66
N LEU A 336 -15.55 18.65 -1.17
CA LEU A 336 -16.29 19.32 -2.25
C LEU A 336 -16.91 20.65 -1.80
N ARG A 337 -17.38 20.75 -0.55
CA ARG A 337 -17.93 22.00 0.02
C ARG A 337 -16.97 23.18 -0.05
N THR A 338 -15.66 22.93 -0.07
CA THR A 338 -14.65 24.01 -0.16
C THR A 338 -14.62 24.72 -1.52
N VAL A 339 -15.27 24.16 -2.55
CA VAL A 339 -15.22 24.65 -3.93
C VAL A 339 -16.56 25.18 -4.43
N PHE A 340 -17.67 24.58 -4.01
CA PHE A 340 -19.01 24.97 -4.45
C PHE A 340 -19.62 26.07 -3.58
N ALA A 341 -20.45 26.93 -4.18
CA ALA A 341 -21.18 27.95 -3.42
C ALA A 341 -22.26 27.29 -2.54
N GLU A 342 -22.59 27.89 -1.39
CA GLU A 342 -23.58 27.36 -0.44
C GLU A 342 -24.95 27.03 -1.10
N SER A 343 -25.35 27.78 -2.14
CA SER A 343 -26.57 27.51 -2.90
C SER A 343 -26.54 26.23 -3.75
N GLU A 344 -25.35 25.73 -4.10
CA GLU A 344 -25.15 24.57 -4.98
C GLU A 344 -24.88 23.28 -4.19
N ILE A 345 -24.39 23.40 -2.95
CA ILE A 345 -23.97 22.28 -2.09
C ILE A 345 -25.05 21.21 -1.95
N ALA A 346 -26.32 21.61 -1.77
CA ALA A 346 -27.42 20.65 -1.61
C ALA A 346 -27.56 19.71 -2.82
N GLY A 347 -27.45 20.26 -4.03
CA GLY A 347 -27.50 19.49 -5.27
C GLY A 347 -26.26 18.62 -5.48
N VAL A 348 -25.07 19.11 -5.08
CA VAL A 348 -23.83 18.33 -5.10
C VAL A 348 -23.95 17.13 -4.15
N TYR A 349 -24.43 17.34 -2.92
CA TYR A 349 -24.57 16.28 -1.93
C TYR A 349 -25.58 15.22 -2.36
N GLU A 350 -26.71 15.63 -2.94
CA GLU A 350 -27.70 14.70 -3.49
C GLU A 350 -27.11 13.80 -4.59
N ARG A 351 -26.27 14.37 -5.48
CA ARG A 351 -25.58 13.60 -6.53
C ARG A 351 -24.55 12.63 -5.96
N ILE A 352 -23.77 13.06 -4.97
CA ILE A 352 -22.84 12.18 -4.26
C ILE A 352 -23.58 11.03 -3.55
N ASP A 353 -24.74 11.29 -2.95
CA ASP A 353 -25.59 10.25 -2.34
C ASP A 353 -26.14 9.25 -3.37
N ARG A 354 -26.33 9.70 -4.62
CA ARG A 354 -26.67 8.84 -5.78
C ARG A 354 -25.45 8.20 -6.45
N GLN A 355 -24.25 8.38 -5.89
CA GLN A 355 -22.99 7.84 -6.39
C GLN A 355 -22.55 8.40 -7.76
N ASP A 356 -23.01 9.60 -8.10
CA ASP A 356 -22.72 10.25 -9.38
C ASP A 356 -21.62 11.32 -9.25
N LEU A 357 -20.38 10.86 -9.05
CA LEU A 357 -19.21 11.75 -8.98
C LEU A 357 -18.81 12.29 -10.35
N VAL A 358 -19.12 11.59 -11.44
CA VAL A 358 -18.80 12.03 -12.80
C VAL A 358 -19.51 13.35 -13.12
N THR A 359 -20.81 13.45 -12.84
CA THR A 359 -21.53 14.70 -13.07
C THR A 359 -21.05 15.81 -12.15
N VAL A 360 -20.73 15.51 -10.89
CA VAL A 360 -20.12 16.51 -9.97
C VAL A 360 -18.78 17.02 -10.50
N ALA A 361 -17.93 16.14 -11.03
CA ALA A 361 -16.67 16.51 -11.66
C ALA A 361 -16.85 17.43 -12.88
N THR A 362 -17.90 17.22 -13.67
CA THR A 362 -18.21 18.12 -14.81
C THR A 362 -18.67 19.51 -14.37
N SER A 363 -19.29 19.63 -13.19
CA SER A 363 -19.73 20.91 -12.62
C SER A 363 -18.64 21.69 -11.87
N LEU A 364 -17.41 21.16 -11.77
CA LEU A 364 -16.30 21.90 -11.17
C LEU A 364 -15.98 23.17 -11.99
N PRO A 365 -15.55 24.28 -11.32
CA PRO A 365 -15.27 25.56 -11.99
C PRO A 365 -14.26 25.46 -13.13
N GLU A 366 -14.57 26.11 -14.26
CA GLU A 366 -13.71 26.22 -15.44
C GLU A 366 -12.69 27.36 -15.32
N PRO A 367 -11.53 27.31 -16.05
CA PRO A 367 -11.09 26.29 -17.02
C PRO A 367 -10.14 25.22 -16.43
N GLU A 368 -10.26 24.90 -15.15
CA GLU A 368 -9.19 24.25 -14.38
C GLU A 368 -9.30 22.72 -14.35
N ARG A 369 -8.16 22.01 -14.34
CA ARG A 369 -8.10 20.58 -13.99
C ARG A 369 -8.00 20.44 -12.48
N TRP A 370 -8.75 19.49 -11.92
CA TRP A 370 -8.84 19.27 -10.48
C TRP A 370 -8.18 17.96 -10.07
N LEU A 371 -7.46 17.98 -8.95
CA LEU A 371 -6.91 16.81 -8.28
C LEU A 371 -7.64 16.57 -6.95
N LEU A 372 -8.09 15.34 -6.72
CA LEU A 372 -8.48 14.84 -5.41
C LEU A 372 -7.43 13.85 -4.89
N VAL A 373 -6.90 14.11 -3.70
CA VAL A 373 -6.00 13.17 -3.02
C VAL A 373 -6.80 12.41 -1.97
N VAL A 374 -6.80 11.07 -2.07
CA VAL A 374 -7.36 10.16 -1.06
C VAL A 374 -6.20 9.43 -0.38
N ASP A 375 -5.76 9.96 0.74
CA ASP A 375 -4.59 9.49 1.48
C ASP A 375 -4.99 8.38 2.47
N GLN A 376 -4.13 7.36 2.64
CA GLN A 376 -4.41 6.17 3.47
C GLN A 376 -5.72 5.47 3.06
N PHE A 377 -5.83 5.14 1.77
CA PHE A 377 -7.00 4.50 1.18
C PHE A 377 -7.38 3.18 1.86
N GLU A 378 -6.41 2.48 2.46
CA GLU A 378 -6.66 1.28 3.27
C GLU A 378 -7.65 1.51 4.42
N GLU A 379 -7.83 2.76 4.89
CA GLU A 379 -8.82 3.11 5.91
C GLU A 379 -10.26 2.74 5.49
N VAL A 380 -10.55 2.69 4.19
CA VAL A 380 -11.84 2.19 3.67
C VAL A 380 -12.07 0.74 4.10
N PHE A 381 -11.02 -0.09 4.13
CA PHE A 381 -11.14 -1.50 4.48
C PHE A 381 -11.03 -1.75 5.99
N THR A 382 -10.33 -0.88 6.72
CA THR A 382 -10.01 -1.10 8.14
C THR A 382 -10.87 -0.31 9.11
N LEU A 383 -11.35 0.88 8.73
CA LEU A 383 -12.08 1.81 9.61
C LEU A 383 -13.54 1.99 9.19
N CYS A 384 -13.85 1.87 7.90
CA CYS A 384 -15.24 1.90 7.44
C CYS A 384 -15.90 0.54 7.71
N PRO A 385 -16.93 0.47 8.58
CA PRO A 385 -17.57 -0.79 8.96
C PRO A 385 -18.60 -1.29 7.94
N ASP A 386 -19.19 -0.38 7.17
CA ASP A 386 -20.33 -0.65 6.30
C ASP A 386 -19.83 -1.09 4.91
N ARG A 387 -20.04 -2.37 4.58
CA ARG A 387 -19.63 -2.96 3.31
C ARG A 387 -20.33 -2.34 2.10
N ALA A 388 -21.59 -1.90 2.25
CA ALA A 388 -22.30 -1.22 1.18
C ALA A 388 -21.71 0.17 0.95
N LEU A 389 -21.38 0.89 2.04
CA LEU A 389 -20.70 2.18 1.96
C LEU A 389 -19.30 2.08 1.35
N GLN A 390 -18.52 1.06 1.72
CA GLN A 390 -17.23 0.75 1.09
C GLN A 390 -17.38 0.57 -0.43
N ALA A 391 -18.32 -0.30 -0.85
CA ALA A 391 -18.55 -0.59 -2.26
C ALA A 391 -19.00 0.66 -3.03
N ALA A 392 -19.94 1.43 -2.48
CA ALA A 392 -20.43 2.68 -3.06
C ALA A 392 -19.30 3.69 -3.25
N PHE A 393 -18.46 3.89 -2.24
CA PHE A 393 -17.33 4.83 -2.32
C PHE A 393 -16.30 4.40 -3.37
N ILE A 394 -15.90 3.12 -3.38
CA ILE A 394 -14.92 2.59 -4.34
C ILE A 394 -15.45 2.68 -5.78
N GLN A 395 -16.72 2.31 -6.00
CA GLN A 395 -17.37 2.42 -7.31
C GLN A 395 -17.45 3.88 -7.76
N MET A 396 -17.79 4.79 -6.85
CA MET A 396 -17.88 6.21 -7.14
C MET A 396 -16.52 6.79 -7.56
N LEU A 397 -15.44 6.50 -6.85
CA LEU A 397 -14.11 7.01 -7.22
C LEU A 397 -13.60 6.39 -8.53
N THR A 398 -13.85 5.10 -8.76
CA THR A 398 -13.40 4.42 -10.00
C THR A 398 -14.25 4.81 -11.21
N SER A 399 -15.48 5.32 -11.00
CA SER A 399 -16.35 5.81 -12.10
C SER A 399 -15.72 6.96 -12.92
N VAL A 400 -14.79 7.73 -12.36
CA VAL A 400 -14.10 8.83 -13.08
C VAL A 400 -13.27 8.35 -14.27
N MET A 401 -12.90 7.07 -14.29
CA MET A 401 -12.22 6.44 -15.42
C MET A 401 -13.09 6.39 -16.70
N GLN A 402 -14.40 6.61 -16.58
CA GLN A 402 -15.34 6.64 -17.71
C GLN A 402 -15.42 8.03 -18.37
N GLN A 403 -14.72 9.04 -17.85
CA GLN A 403 -14.74 10.39 -18.40
C GLN A 403 -13.99 10.48 -19.73
N VAL A 404 -14.64 11.01 -20.76
CA VAL A 404 -14.03 11.26 -22.09
C VAL A 404 -13.05 12.44 -22.03
N THR A 405 -13.36 13.47 -21.23
CA THR A 405 -12.50 14.64 -20.98
C THR A 405 -12.36 14.83 -19.47
N PRO A 406 -11.33 14.25 -18.84
CA PRO A 406 -11.25 14.22 -17.39
C PRO A 406 -11.00 15.61 -16.81
N ARG A 407 -11.98 16.09 -16.03
CA ARG A 407 -11.86 17.32 -15.23
C ARG A 407 -11.34 17.04 -13.83
N LEU A 408 -11.63 15.86 -13.31
CA LEU A 408 -11.19 15.41 -11.99
C LEU A 408 -10.26 14.21 -12.15
N THR A 409 -9.07 14.33 -11.59
CA THR A 409 -8.13 13.22 -11.41
C THR A 409 -8.06 12.87 -9.93
N ILE A 410 -8.01 11.57 -9.63
CA ILE A 410 -7.97 11.06 -8.26
C ILE A 410 -6.65 10.32 -8.06
N VAL A 411 -5.91 10.69 -7.01
CA VAL A 411 -4.71 9.96 -6.57
C VAL A 411 -5.01 9.31 -5.23
N THR A 412 -4.86 7.99 -5.15
CA THR A 412 -5.04 7.27 -3.88
C THR A 412 -3.68 6.81 -3.36
N THR A 413 -3.43 6.91 -2.05
CA THR A 413 -2.23 6.31 -1.45
C THR A 413 -2.62 5.08 -0.66
N MET A 414 -1.93 3.96 -0.83
CA MET A 414 -2.27 2.70 -0.17
C MET A 414 -1.07 1.84 0.18
N ARG A 415 -1.22 1.04 1.24
CA ARG A 415 -0.23 0.04 1.63
C ARG A 415 -0.29 -1.21 0.74
N ALA A 416 0.88 -1.72 0.37
CA ALA A 416 1.00 -2.95 -0.43
C ALA A 416 0.47 -4.21 0.28
N ASP A 417 0.34 -4.21 1.61
CA ASP A 417 -0.13 -5.38 2.39
C ASP A 417 -1.65 -5.65 2.24
N PHE A 418 -2.41 -4.76 1.59
CA PHE A 418 -3.87 -4.83 1.46
C PHE A 418 -4.32 -5.51 0.16
N VAL A 419 -3.59 -6.53 -0.29
CA VAL A 419 -3.88 -7.21 -1.56
C VAL A 419 -5.17 -8.03 -1.53
N GLU A 420 -5.54 -8.62 -0.40
CA GLU A 420 -6.75 -9.43 -0.34
C GLU A 420 -8.03 -8.56 -0.42
N PRO A 421 -8.16 -7.45 0.34
CA PRO A 421 -9.36 -6.60 0.29
C PRO A 421 -9.66 -5.97 -1.07
N TRP A 422 -8.66 -5.52 -1.83
CA TRP A 422 -8.91 -4.82 -3.10
C TRP A 422 -9.36 -5.76 -4.24
N LEU A 423 -9.14 -7.09 -4.11
CA LEU A 423 -9.47 -8.10 -5.13
C LEU A 423 -10.98 -8.36 -5.17
N ALA A 424 -11.68 -7.99 -4.10
CA ALA A 424 -13.14 -8.01 -4.03
C ALA A 424 -13.79 -6.95 -4.94
N TYR A 425 -13.02 -6.00 -5.49
CA TYR A 425 -13.52 -4.87 -6.26
C TYR A 425 -12.88 -4.84 -7.66
N GLY A 426 -13.63 -5.28 -8.67
CA GLY A 426 -13.12 -5.44 -10.05
C GLY A 426 -12.56 -4.15 -10.68
N ALA A 427 -13.31 -3.03 -10.59
CA ALA A 427 -12.87 -1.76 -11.17
C ALA A 427 -11.58 -1.22 -10.52
N LEU A 428 -11.47 -1.35 -9.19
CA LEU A 428 -10.26 -0.98 -8.46
C LEU A 428 -9.08 -1.87 -8.86
N THR A 429 -9.29 -3.19 -8.95
CA THR A 429 -8.27 -4.15 -9.39
C THR A 429 -7.76 -3.81 -10.79
N GLN A 430 -8.65 -3.49 -11.73
CA GLN A 430 -8.29 -3.10 -13.09
C GLN A 430 -7.45 -1.81 -13.11
N ALA A 431 -7.85 -0.80 -12.32
CA ALA A 431 -7.10 0.45 -12.22
C ALA A 431 -5.68 0.21 -11.65
N ILE A 432 -5.56 -0.65 -10.64
CA ILE A 432 -4.26 -1.00 -10.06
C ILE A 432 -3.36 -1.71 -11.08
N GLN A 433 -3.90 -2.67 -11.85
CA GLN A 433 -3.11 -3.42 -12.83
C GLN A 433 -2.60 -2.56 -13.99
N SER A 434 -3.31 -1.48 -14.34
CA SER A 434 -3.02 -0.68 -15.54
C SER A 434 -2.44 0.70 -15.26
N GLN A 435 -2.68 1.28 -14.08
CA GLN A 435 -2.43 2.70 -13.80
C GLN A 435 -1.68 2.94 -12.48
N ALA A 436 -1.34 1.89 -11.71
CA ALA A 436 -0.67 2.05 -10.43
C ALA A 436 0.80 2.46 -10.55
N VAL A 437 1.23 3.31 -9.62
CA VAL A 437 2.63 3.63 -9.36
C VAL A 437 3.06 2.91 -8.09
N PHE A 438 4.09 2.07 -8.19
CA PHE A 438 4.64 1.36 -7.05
C PHE A 438 5.84 2.11 -6.48
N LEU A 439 5.74 2.55 -5.22
CA LEU A 439 6.78 3.27 -4.52
C LEU A 439 7.68 2.30 -3.74
N GLY A 440 8.89 2.10 -4.27
CA GLY A 440 9.95 1.31 -3.65
C GLY A 440 10.75 2.05 -2.58
N ALA A 441 11.81 1.38 -2.10
CA ALA A 441 12.83 2.00 -1.26
C ALA A 441 13.51 3.16 -2.01
N MET A 442 14.02 4.15 -1.28
CA MET A 442 14.81 5.23 -1.87
C MET A 442 16.12 4.67 -2.41
N THR A 443 16.59 5.23 -3.52
CA THR A 443 17.96 4.99 -3.99
C THR A 443 18.95 5.64 -3.03
N ARG A 444 20.21 5.23 -3.10
CA ARG A 444 21.27 5.81 -2.27
C ARG A 444 21.44 7.30 -2.53
N GLU A 445 21.43 7.69 -3.80
CA GLU A 445 21.51 9.09 -4.22
C GLU A 445 20.32 9.89 -3.68
N GLY A 446 19.12 9.31 -3.71
CA GLY A 446 17.91 9.91 -3.14
C GLY A 446 18.02 10.09 -1.63
N LEU A 447 18.53 9.09 -0.90
CA LEU A 447 18.76 9.18 0.54
C LEU A 447 19.78 10.25 0.90
N GLU A 448 20.91 10.30 0.18
CA GLU A 448 21.93 11.33 0.35
C GLU A 448 21.35 12.73 0.12
N ALA A 449 20.55 12.91 -0.94
CA ALA A 449 19.87 14.18 -1.20
C ALA A 449 18.89 14.57 -0.08
N ALA A 450 18.07 13.61 0.39
CA ALA A 450 17.11 13.83 1.48
C ALA A 450 17.77 14.17 2.83
N ILE A 451 19.01 13.74 3.05
CA ILE A 451 19.81 14.07 4.25
C ILE A 451 20.53 15.41 4.07
N ILE A 452 21.16 15.67 2.93
CA ILE A 452 22.07 16.82 2.76
C ILE A 452 21.32 18.09 2.38
N GLN A 453 20.42 18.01 1.40
CA GLN A 453 19.85 19.21 0.77
C GLN A 453 19.00 20.06 1.72
N PRO A 454 18.17 19.49 2.64
CA PRO A 454 17.40 20.30 3.57
C PRO A 454 18.29 21.16 4.49
N ALA A 455 19.35 20.58 5.08
CA ALA A 455 20.32 21.33 5.88
C ALA A 455 21.08 22.36 5.04
N LYS A 456 21.50 21.98 3.83
CA LYS A 456 22.25 22.87 2.93
C LYS A 456 21.45 24.10 2.53
N ARG A 457 20.13 23.97 2.36
CA ARG A 457 19.22 25.10 2.06
C ARG A 457 19.22 26.16 3.17
N LEU A 458 19.41 25.73 4.42
CA LEU A 458 19.58 26.61 5.59
C LEU A 458 21.06 26.92 5.89
N GLN A 459 21.97 26.65 4.94
CA GLN A 459 23.42 26.89 5.07
C GLN A 459 24.09 26.06 6.19
N TYR A 460 23.53 24.90 6.53
CA TYR A 460 24.17 23.91 7.40
C TYR A 460 24.80 22.79 6.58
N ARG A 461 25.90 22.22 7.07
CA ARG A 461 26.56 21.04 6.49
C ARG A 461 26.28 19.79 7.30
N VAL A 462 26.30 18.64 6.65
CA VAL A 462 26.24 17.33 7.30
C VAL A 462 27.64 16.73 7.20
N GLN A 463 28.22 16.30 8.33
CA GLN A 463 29.56 15.70 8.32
C GLN A 463 29.58 14.40 7.50
N ASP A 464 30.63 14.18 6.71
CA ASP A 464 30.74 13.00 5.83
C ASP A 464 30.65 11.68 6.61
N ARG A 465 31.28 11.64 7.79
CA ARG A 465 31.20 10.48 8.71
C ARG A 465 29.77 10.23 9.19
N LEU A 466 29.02 11.30 9.50
CA LEU A 466 27.62 11.20 9.92
C LEU A 466 26.76 10.63 8.79
N LEU A 467 26.94 11.13 7.56
CA LEU A 467 26.21 10.66 6.39
C LEU A 467 26.45 9.17 6.14
N ALA A 468 27.71 8.72 6.16
CA ALA A 468 28.06 7.33 5.93
C ALA A 468 27.39 6.38 6.94
N GLU A 469 27.36 6.77 8.21
CA GLU A 469 26.75 5.98 9.29
C GLU A 469 25.22 5.96 9.19
N MET A 470 24.58 7.09 8.85
CA MET A 470 23.14 7.14 8.61
C MET A 470 22.71 6.24 7.44
N LEU A 471 23.47 6.24 6.34
CA LEU A 471 23.18 5.38 5.20
C LEU A 471 23.30 3.91 5.58
N HIS A 472 24.31 3.55 6.38
CA HIS A 472 24.49 2.18 6.88
C HIS A 472 23.32 1.74 7.79
N ASP A 473 22.90 2.59 8.72
CA ASP A 473 21.74 2.34 9.58
C ASP A 473 20.45 2.15 8.77
N VAL A 474 20.26 2.93 7.70
CA VAL A 474 19.08 2.86 6.83
C VAL A 474 19.07 1.59 5.97
N GLU A 475 20.23 1.16 5.46
CA GLU A 475 20.38 -0.07 4.65
C GLU A 475 20.12 -1.34 5.46
N THR A 476 20.46 -1.34 6.74
CA THR A 476 20.27 -2.50 7.63
C THR A 476 18.86 -2.62 8.18
N GLU A 477 18.05 -1.55 8.12
CA GLU A 477 16.71 -1.49 8.70
C GLU A 477 15.59 -1.36 7.66
N ALA A 478 14.64 -2.30 7.68
CA ALA A 478 13.43 -2.20 6.87
C ALA A 478 12.51 -1.05 7.35
N ASN A 479 11.95 -0.27 6.42
CA ASN A 479 11.06 0.88 6.68
C ASN A 479 11.68 1.98 7.57
N SER A 480 12.97 2.28 7.34
CA SER A 480 13.79 3.18 8.13
C SER A 480 13.59 4.67 7.85
N LEU A 481 12.92 5.07 6.75
CA LEU A 481 12.76 6.49 6.38
C LEU A 481 12.10 7.37 7.48
N PRO A 482 11.02 6.94 8.15
CA PRO A 482 10.42 7.74 9.23
C PRO A 482 11.37 7.88 10.43
N LEU A 483 12.12 6.82 10.74
CA LEU A 483 13.13 6.85 11.80
C LEU A 483 14.28 7.78 11.45
N LEU A 484 14.74 7.74 10.19
CA LEU A 484 15.77 8.63 9.66
C LEU A 484 15.33 10.09 9.80
N GLN A 485 14.13 10.43 9.35
CA GLN A 485 13.60 11.80 9.48
C GLN A 485 13.47 12.23 10.94
N PHE A 486 13.06 11.32 11.84
CA PHE A 486 13.03 11.60 13.27
C PHE A 486 14.44 11.87 13.84
N ALA A 487 15.42 11.04 13.52
CA ALA A 487 16.80 11.23 13.94
C ALA A 487 17.37 12.56 13.40
N LEU A 488 17.09 12.90 12.14
CA LEU A 488 17.49 14.18 11.53
C LEU A 488 16.83 15.38 12.21
N GLN A 489 15.55 15.28 12.59
CA GLN A 489 14.87 16.33 13.35
C GLN A 489 15.51 16.53 14.72
N GLN A 490 15.82 15.45 15.45
CA GLN A 490 16.50 15.54 16.74
C GLN A 490 17.94 16.08 16.61
N LEU A 491 18.65 15.72 15.54
CA LEU A 491 19.95 16.31 15.23
C LEU A 491 19.86 17.79 14.89
N TRP A 492 18.80 18.20 14.19
CA TRP A 492 18.57 19.61 13.90
C TRP A 492 18.33 20.42 15.17
N GLU A 493 17.61 19.87 16.15
CA GLU A 493 17.45 20.48 17.48
C GLU A 493 18.81 20.65 18.20
N GLN A 494 19.71 19.68 18.04
CA GLN A 494 21.04 19.63 18.68
C GLN A 494 22.19 20.14 17.80
N ARG A 495 21.88 20.80 16.68
CA ARG A 495 22.87 21.22 15.68
C ARG A 495 23.91 22.17 16.27
N ASP A 496 25.14 22.11 15.74
CA ASP A 496 26.16 23.10 16.07
C ASP A 496 25.86 24.39 15.29
N ARG A 497 25.24 25.37 15.95
CA ARG A 497 24.93 26.68 15.36
C ARG A 497 26.17 27.52 15.09
N LYS A 498 27.30 27.27 15.77
CA LYS A 498 28.54 28.02 15.57
C LYS A 498 29.26 27.58 14.31
N GLN A 499 29.40 26.27 14.12
CA GLN A 499 30.02 25.69 12.91
C GLN A 499 29.02 25.51 11.75
N ARG A 500 27.73 25.67 12.03
CA ARG A 500 26.62 25.37 11.11
C ARG A 500 26.70 23.94 10.59
N GLU A 501 26.80 22.99 11.52
CA GLU A 501 26.97 21.57 11.20
C GLU A 501 26.04 20.64 11.98
N LEU A 502 25.60 19.57 11.32
CA LEU A 502 25.09 18.36 11.96
C LEU A 502 26.26 17.40 12.19
N THR A 503 26.47 17.00 13.44
CA THR A 503 27.70 16.32 13.87
C THR A 503 27.47 14.84 14.15
N TYR A 504 28.49 14.02 13.87
CA TYR A 504 28.47 12.60 14.21
C TYR A 504 28.41 12.36 15.73
N ALA A 505 29.03 13.24 16.52
CA ALA A 505 29.03 13.13 17.99
C ALA A 505 27.60 13.24 18.56
N ALA A 506 26.80 14.19 18.09
CA ALA A 506 25.40 14.31 18.51
C ALA A 506 24.58 13.08 18.08
N TYR A 507 24.84 12.54 16.89
CA TYR A 507 24.15 11.36 16.39
C TYR A 507 24.48 10.08 17.18
N GLN A 508 25.74 9.93 17.58
CA GLN A 508 26.16 8.83 18.45
C GLN A 508 25.49 8.92 19.82
N GLN A 509 25.31 10.11 20.37
CA GLN A 509 24.59 10.31 21.63
C GLN A 509 23.11 9.91 21.51
N LEU A 510 22.47 10.20 20.38
CA LEU A 510 21.10 9.76 20.07
C LEU A 510 20.98 8.23 19.92
N GLY A 511 22.08 7.52 19.71
CA GLY A 511 22.09 6.06 19.52
C GLY A 511 21.70 5.62 18.11
N GLY A 512 22.01 6.43 17.09
CA GLY A 512 21.74 6.11 15.68
C GLY A 512 20.28 6.33 15.26
N VAL A 513 19.91 5.87 14.07
CA VAL A 513 18.55 6.04 13.52
C VAL A 513 17.50 5.39 14.43
N ALA A 514 17.73 4.15 14.85
CA ALA A 514 16.79 3.41 15.70
C ALA A 514 16.77 3.89 17.16
N GLY A 515 17.93 4.31 17.69
CA GLY A 515 18.06 4.74 19.09
C GLY A 515 17.38 6.08 19.38
N ALA A 516 17.39 7.01 18.41
CA ALA A 516 16.89 8.37 18.61
C ALA A 516 15.43 8.39 19.10
N LEU A 517 14.56 7.60 18.47
CA LEU A 517 13.15 7.50 18.83
C LEU A 517 12.95 6.87 20.23
N ASN A 518 13.69 5.80 20.52
CA ASN A 518 13.62 5.13 21.82
C ASN A 518 14.08 6.05 22.95
N GLN A 519 15.19 6.77 22.77
CA GLN A 519 15.71 7.70 23.78
C GLN A 519 14.76 8.86 24.05
N LYS A 520 14.21 9.51 23.00
CA LYS A 520 13.27 10.62 23.18
C LYS A 520 11.99 10.16 23.87
N ALA A 521 11.42 9.03 23.43
CA ALA A 521 10.23 8.46 24.05
C ALA A 521 10.47 8.11 25.53
N GLU A 522 11.62 7.50 25.84
CA GLU A 522 11.99 7.17 27.21
C GLU A 522 12.22 8.42 28.06
N ALA A 523 12.88 9.47 27.53
CA ALA A 523 13.09 10.71 28.27
C ALA A 523 11.78 11.42 28.63
N ILE A 524 10.81 11.47 27.69
CA ILE A 524 9.47 12.02 27.96
C ILE A 524 8.75 11.18 29.00
N TYR A 525 8.80 9.84 28.87
CA TYR A 525 8.20 8.93 29.83
C TYR A 525 8.79 9.09 31.23
N GLN A 526 10.12 9.13 31.37
CA GLN A 526 10.80 9.30 32.66
C GLN A 526 10.39 10.61 33.35
N ARG A 527 10.24 11.71 32.58
CA ARG A 527 9.73 12.98 33.11
C ARG A 527 8.30 12.86 33.63
N LEU A 528 7.42 12.20 32.88
CA LEU A 528 6.03 11.98 33.26
C LEU A 528 5.90 10.98 34.42
N GLU A 529 6.75 9.97 34.48
CA GLU A 529 6.84 8.99 35.57
C GLU A 529 7.28 9.66 36.88
N ALA A 530 8.28 10.53 36.83
CA ALA A 530 8.70 11.34 37.99
C ALA A 530 7.58 12.25 38.51
N ALA A 531 6.67 12.71 37.64
CA ALA A 531 5.47 13.45 38.01
C ALA A 531 4.29 12.56 38.48
N GLY A 532 4.50 11.24 38.60
CA GLY A 532 3.46 10.27 39.00
C GLY A 532 2.47 9.91 37.89
N GLN A 533 2.76 10.26 36.63
CA GLN A 533 1.85 10.11 35.48
C GLN A 533 2.19 8.91 34.58
N GLY A 534 3.21 8.11 34.92
CA GLY A 534 3.72 7.02 34.07
C GLY A 534 2.68 5.95 33.71
N ASP A 535 1.77 5.59 34.63
CA ASP A 535 0.72 4.61 34.35
C ASP A 535 -0.30 5.14 33.31
N TRP A 536 -0.60 6.45 33.33
CA TRP A 536 -1.47 7.07 32.32
C TRP A 536 -0.83 7.05 30.93
N VAL A 537 0.48 7.26 30.83
CA VAL A 537 1.22 7.13 29.56
C VAL A 537 1.04 5.73 28.97
N ARG A 538 1.25 4.68 29.78
CA ARG A 538 1.03 3.28 29.38
C ARG A 538 -0.40 3.06 28.87
N ARG A 539 -1.41 3.49 29.64
CA ARG A 539 -2.84 3.29 29.29
C ARG A 539 -3.22 3.98 27.98
N VAL A 540 -2.84 5.25 27.81
CA VAL A 540 -3.11 6.03 26.60
C VAL A 540 -2.48 5.39 25.38
N LEU A 541 -1.19 5.08 25.43
CA LEU A 541 -0.47 4.53 24.28
C LEU A 541 -0.98 3.16 23.87
N LEU A 542 -1.23 2.28 24.85
CA LEU A 542 -1.84 1.00 24.55
C LEU A 542 -3.17 1.24 23.83
N LYS A 543 -4.05 2.16 24.29
CA LYS A 543 -5.34 2.46 23.64
C LYS A 543 -5.26 2.92 22.18
N LEU A 544 -4.09 3.40 21.75
CA LEU A 544 -3.79 3.81 20.38
C LEU A 544 -3.12 2.71 19.52
N VAL A 545 -2.96 1.50 20.05
CA VAL A 545 -2.42 0.33 19.33
C VAL A 545 -3.48 -0.75 19.18
N ARG A 546 -3.62 -1.32 17.98
CA ARG A 546 -4.47 -2.50 17.71
C ARG A 546 -3.60 -3.72 17.43
N THR A 547 -3.87 -4.81 18.13
CA THR A 547 -3.16 -6.08 17.94
C THR A 547 -3.79 -6.92 16.83
N GLY A 548 -3.03 -7.27 15.80
CA GLY A 548 -3.50 -8.09 14.68
C GLY A 548 -3.63 -9.59 15.01
N GLU A 549 -4.57 -10.27 14.35
CA GLU A 549 -4.67 -11.74 14.34
C GLU A 549 -3.59 -12.32 13.41
N GLY A 550 -2.34 -12.40 13.90
CA GLY A 550 -1.21 -12.96 13.14
C GLY A 550 -0.52 -11.99 12.15
N THR A 551 -1.00 -10.75 12.05
CA THR A 551 -0.40 -9.65 11.26
C THR A 551 0.38 -8.66 12.13
N LYS A 552 1.15 -7.75 11.51
CA LYS A 552 1.86 -6.65 12.21
C LYS A 552 0.86 -5.76 12.97
N ASP A 553 1.21 -5.35 14.19
CA ASP A 553 0.40 -4.40 14.96
C ASP A 553 0.27 -3.07 14.20
N THR A 554 -0.91 -2.46 14.30
CA THR A 554 -1.22 -1.20 13.64
C THR A 554 -1.58 -0.14 14.65
N ARG A 555 -1.40 1.13 14.28
CA ARG A 555 -1.89 2.26 15.07
C ARG A 555 -3.41 2.39 14.91
N GLN A 556 -4.05 2.97 15.92
CA GLN A 556 -5.47 3.26 15.93
C GLN A 556 -5.72 4.68 16.45
N ARG A 557 -6.50 5.43 15.68
CA ARG A 557 -7.00 6.76 16.07
C ARG A 557 -8.11 6.67 17.11
N ARG A 558 -8.10 7.58 18.08
CA ARG A 558 -9.14 7.71 19.12
C ARG A 558 -9.55 9.15 19.32
N LEU A 559 -10.81 9.38 19.64
CA LEU A 559 -11.26 10.73 20.02
C LEU A 559 -10.57 11.15 21.33
N LYS A 560 -10.12 12.40 21.41
CA LYS A 560 -9.55 12.97 22.64
C LYS A 560 -10.52 12.81 23.81
N ALA A 561 -11.82 13.01 23.56
CA ALA A 561 -12.88 12.81 24.54
C ALA A 561 -12.89 11.37 25.09
N GLU A 562 -12.78 10.34 24.25
CA GLU A 562 -12.73 8.93 24.68
C GLU A 562 -11.51 8.64 25.56
N LEU A 563 -10.37 9.29 25.29
CA LEU A 563 -9.17 9.14 26.11
C LEU A 563 -9.32 9.83 27.46
N LEU A 564 -9.94 11.02 27.51
CA LEU A 564 -10.21 11.74 28.76
C LEU A 564 -11.23 11.03 29.64
N GLU A 565 -12.20 10.32 29.04
CA GLU A 565 -13.17 9.47 29.76
C GLU A 565 -12.53 8.29 30.52
N MET A 566 -11.25 8.00 30.29
CA MET A 566 -10.50 7.05 31.13
C MET A 566 -10.27 7.59 32.55
N GLY A 567 -10.33 8.92 32.73
CA GLY A 567 -10.27 9.57 34.03
C GLY A 567 -11.59 9.39 34.79
N THR A 568 -11.51 9.09 36.08
CA THR A 568 -12.69 8.88 36.93
C THR A 568 -13.15 10.14 37.65
N ASN A 569 -12.33 11.21 37.64
CA ASN A 569 -12.60 12.49 38.28
C ASN A 569 -11.86 13.64 37.55
N ALA A 570 -12.20 14.89 37.87
CA ALA A 570 -11.61 16.07 37.22
C ALA A 570 -10.07 16.10 37.28
N VAL A 571 -9.46 15.67 38.39
CA VAL A 571 -8.01 15.63 38.58
C VAL A 571 -7.34 14.62 37.64
N THR A 572 -7.92 13.43 37.50
CA THR A 572 -7.40 12.39 36.60
C THR A 572 -7.62 12.74 35.14
N CYS A 573 -8.76 13.36 34.78
CA CYS A 573 -8.97 13.90 33.43
C CYS A 573 -7.92 14.97 33.09
N GLN A 574 -7.64 15.89 34.02
CA GLN A 574 -6.61 16.92 33.83
C GLN A 574 -5.19 16.32 33.77
N THR A 575 -4.95 15.21 34.49
CA THR A 575 -3.69 14.46 34.39
C THR A 575 -3.52 13.81 33.02
N ILE A 576 -4.57 13.17 32.50
CA ILE A 576 -4.57 12.58 31.15
C ILE A 576 -4.37 13.68 30.11
N GLU A 577 -5.04 14.81 30.24
CA GLU A 577 -4.85 15.96 29.35
C GLU A 577 -3.40 16.45 29.37
N SER A 578 -2.80 16.61 30.56
CA SER A 578 -1.38 16.96 30.69
C SER A 578 -0.46 15.92 30.04
N VAL A 579 -0.78 14.62 30.13
CA VAL A 579 -0.03 13.55 29.47
C VAL A 579 -0.17 13.66 27.95
N LEU A 580 -1.39 13.84 27.44
CA LEU A 580 -1.65 14.00 26.01
C LEU A 580 -0.88 15.20 25.46
N THR A 581 -0.95 16.36 26.13
CA THR A 581 -0.21 17.56 25.75
C THR A 581 1.29 17.28 25.73
N ALA A 582 1.86 16.67 26.78
CA ALA A 582 3.29 16.36 26.81
C ALA A 582 3.73 15.39 25.70
N LEU A 583 2.90 14.40 25.36
CA LEU A 583 3.19 13.45 24.29
C LEU A 583 3.02 14.06 22.89
N VAL A 584 2.07 15.00 22.71
CA VAL A 584 1.88 15.78 21.47
C VAL A 584 3.02 16.78 21.29
N ASP A 585 3.36 17.55 22.32
CA ASP A 585 4.49 18.49 22.33
C ASP A 585 5.81 17.73 22.07
N GLY A 586 5.92 16.53 22.63
CA GLY A 586 7.03 15.60 22.38
C GLY A 586 7.01 14.90 21.02
N ARG A 587 6.02 15.18 20.16
CA ARG A 587 5.80 14.60 18.81
C ARG A 587 5.67 13.07 18.76
N LEU A 588 5.30 12.46 19.88
CA LEU A 588 4.98 11.03 19.96
C LEU A 588 3.52 10.77 19.55
N LEU A 589 2.65 11.76 19.75
CA LEU A 589 1.26 11.75 19.33
C LEU A 589 0.98 12.89 18.35
N VAL A 590 -0.02 12.70 17.49
CA VAL A 590 -0.57 13.74 16.61
C VAL A 590 -2.03 13.96 17.01
N SER A 591 -2.44 15.24 17.02
CA SER A 591 -3.83 15.64 17.21
C SER A 591 -4.36 16.20 15.88
N ASP A 592 -5.30 15.49 15.27
CA ASP A 592 -6.04 15.93 14.09
C ASP A 592 -7.45 16.39 14.51
N ARG A 593 -8.16 17.15 13.65
CA ARG A 593 -9.59 17.44 13.81
C ARG A 593 -10.42 16.71 12.78
N VAL A 594 -11.44 15.99 13.23
CA VAL A 594 -12.40 15.27 12.37
C VAL A 594 -13.80 15.59 12.86
N ASN A 595 -14.66 16.16 12.01
CA ASN A 595 -16.04 16.57 12.34
C ASN A 595 -16.13 17.45 13.62
N ASP A 596 -15.28 18.49 13.71
CA ASP A 596 -15.15 19.39 14.89
C ASP A 596 -14.77 18.70 16.22
N GLN A 597 -14.26 17.48 16.16
CA GLN A 597 -13.75 16.75 17.32
C GLN A 597 -12.25 16.51 17.20
N ASP A 598 -11.53 16.69 18.31
CA ASP A 598 -10.10 16.40 18.37
C ASP A 598 -9.87 14.88 18.43
N VAL A 599 -9.06 14.37 17.50
CA VAL A 599 -8.68 12.97 17.36
C VAL A 599 -7.18 12.84 17.64
N ILE A 600 -6.81 11.89 18.48
CA ILE A 600 -5.43 11.57 18.84
C ILE A 600 -5.00 10.28 18.13
N ASP A 601 -3.81 10.30 17.54
CA ASP A 601 -3.14 9.15 16.91
C ASP A 601 -1.68 9.05 17.37
N LEU A 602 -1.08 7.87 17.20
CA LEU A 602 0.37 7.76 17.23
C LEU A 602 0.96 8.49 16.03
N SER A 603 2.03 9.27 16.25
CA SER A 603 2.69 9.98 15.15
C SER A 603 3.20 9.03 14.07
N HIS A 604 3.68 7.84 14.45
CA HIS A 604 4.02 6.77 13.50
C HIS A 604 3.96 5.36 14.11
N GLU A 605 3.74 4.33 13.29
CA GLU A 605 3.83 2.90 13.68
C GLU A 605 5.22 2.50 14.18
N ALA A 606 6.25 3.30 13.87
CA ALA A 606 7.63 3.01 14.27
C ALA A 606 7.79 3.07 15.80
N LEU A 607 6.98 3.88 16.48
CA LEU A 607 6.92 3.94 17.95
C LEU A 607 6.55 2.59 18.56
N ILE A 608 5.62 1.87 17.94
CA ILE A 608 5.10 0.58 18.42
C ILE A 608 6.22 -0.47 18.47
N GLN A 609 7.13 -0.43 17.49
CA GLN A 609 8.19 -1.43 17.32
C GLN A 609 9.50 -1.03 18.00
N ARG A 610 9.84 0.27 17.99
CA ARG A 610 11.19 0.74 18.37
C ARG A 610 11.29 1.27 19.78
N TRP A 611 10.19 1.72 20.39
CA TRP A 611 10.24 2.03 21.82
C TRP A 611 10.16 0.75 22.63
N GLN A 612 11.29 0.35 23.21
CA GLN A 612 11.46 -0.93 23.90
C GLN A 612 10.44 -1.13 25.03
N ARG A 613 10.11 -0.06 25.75
CA ARG A 613 9.13 -0.09 26.84
C ARG A 613 7.71 -0.32 26.32
N LEU A 614 7.31 0.37 25.25
CA LEU A 614 6.00 0.14 24.62
C LEU A 614 5.88 -1.26 24.04
N ALA A 615 6.94 -1.76 23.40
CA ALA A 615 7.00 -3.15 22.92
C ALA A 615 6.83 -4.16 24.08
N THR A 616 7.47 -3.90 25.22
CA THR A 616 7.34 -4.73 26.42
C THR A 616 5.91 -4.68 26.99
N TRP A 617 5.32 -3.50 27.13
CA TRP A 617 3.93 -3.35 27.59
C TRP A 617 2.94 -4.07 26.67
N ARG A 618 3.19 -4.02 25.36
CA ARG A 618 2.38 -4.71 24.37
C ARG A 618 2.42 -6.23 24.56
N GLU A 619 3.60 -6.83 24.72
CA GLU A 619 3.70 -8.29 24.91
C GLU A 619 3.10 -8.75 26.24
N GLN A 620 3.24 -7.96 27.31
CA GLN A 620 2.70 -8.31 28.64
C GLN A 620 1.17 -8.37 28.68
N ASP A 621 0.47 -7.53 27.92
CA ASP A 621 -1.00 -7.45 27.91
C ASP A 621 -1.62 -7.96 26.60
N ARG A 622 -0.88 -8.68 25.75
CA ARG A 622 -1.31 -9.02 24.38
C ARG A 622 -2.63 -9.77 24.31
N ASP A 623 -2.81 -10.82 25.11
CA ASP A 623 -4.03 -11.63 25.12
C ASP A 623 -5.22 -10.88 25.73
N LEU A 624 -4.96 -10.11 26.79
CA LEU A 624 -5.96 -9.23 27.40
C LEU A 624 -6.41 -8.17 26.39
N ARG A 625 -5.48 -7.62 25.62
CA ARG A 625 -5.77 -6.56 24.68
C ARG A 625 -6.59 -7.04 23.49
N ARG A 626 -6.23 -8.19 22.93
CA ARG A 626 -7.05 -8.86 21.90
C ARG A 626 -8.49 -9.07 22.36
N LEU A 627 -8.68 -9.48 23.62
CA LEU A 627 -10.02 -9.66 24.18
C LEU A 627 -10.78 -8.32 24.31
N VAL A 628 -10.10 -7.26 24.74
CA VAL A 628 -10.69 -5.90 24.82
C VAL A 628 -11.06 -5.38 23.43
N ASP A 629 -10.16 -5.49 22.45
CA ASP A 629 -10.40 -5.07 21.06
C ASP A 629 -11.63 -5.78 20.48
N ARG A 630 -11.79 -7.10 20.72
CA ARG A 630 -12.99 -7.86 20.31
C ARG A 630 -14.29 -7.38 20.97
N ILE A 631 -14.24 -6.97 22.24
CA ILE A 631 -15.41 -6.44 22.96
C ILE A 631 -15.80 -5.07 22.41
N GLU A 632 -14.81 -4.23 22.10
CA GLU A 632 -15.02 -2.92 21.48
C GLU A 632 -15.56 -3.04 20.05
N ASP A 633 -15.05 -3.98 19.26
CA ASP A 633 -15.56 -4.27 17.92
C ASP A 633 -17.03 -4.74 17.98
N ALA A 634 -17.37 -5.67 18.89
CA ALA A 634 -18.75 -6.09 19.10
C ALA A 634 -19.68 -4.95 19.59
N GLN A 635 -19.17 -4.03 20.42
CA GLN A 635 -19.92 -2.83 20.80
C GLN A 635 -20.19 -1.94 19.59
N ARG A 636 -19.16 -1.77 18.74
CA ARG A 636 -19.24 -0.94 17.54
C ARG A 636 -20.26 -1.51 16.56
N ASP A 637 -20.24 -2.82 16.32
CA ASP A 637 -21.22 -3.52 15.50
C ASP A 637 -22.64 -3.35 16.05
N TRP A 638 -22.82 -3.50 17.38
CA TRP A 638 -24.12 -3.29 18.03
C TRP A 638 -24.64 -1.86 17.87
N LEU A 639 -23.76 -0.85 18.00
CA LEU A 639 -24.14 0.55 17.78
C LEU A 639 -24.55 0.78 16.32
N GLN A 640 -23.85 0.18 15.36
CA GLN A 640 -24.07 0.34 13.92
C GLN A 640 -25.32 -0.38 13.42
N GLN A 641 -25.65 -1.54 13.97
CA GLN A 641 -26.85 -2.30 13.59
C GLN A 641 -28.15 -1.77 14.23
N GLY A 642 -28.13 -0.53 14.74
CA GLY A 642 -29.28 0.14 15.34
C GLY A 642 -29.56 -0.29 16.78
N LYS A 643 -28.54 -0.75 17.52
CA LYS A 643 -28.65 -1.18 18.94
C LYS A 643 -29.65 -2.32 19.15
N LYS A 644 -29.83 -3.20 18.15
CA LYS A 644 -30.72 -4.37 18.26
C LYS A 644 -30.25 -5.28 19.38
N ARG A 645 -31.20 -5.96 20.03
CA ARG A 645 -30.90 -6.76 21.23
C ARG A 645 -30.08 -8.01 20.95
N GLN A 646 -30.17 -8.54 19.73
CA GLN A 646 -29.48 -9.75 19.28
C GLN A 646 -27.95 -9.55 19.13
N ASP A 647 -27.49 -8.33 18.89
CA ASP A 647 -26.07 -8.00 18.69
C ASP A 647 -25.36 -7.59 20.00
N LEU A 648 -26.05 -7.72 21.15
CA LEU A 648 -25.43 -7.61 22.48
C LEU A 648 -24.45 -8.77 22.71
N LEU A 649 -23.45 -8.59 23.59
CA LEU A 649 -22.47 -9.65 23.88
C LEU A 649 -23.16 -10.92 24.42
N GLN A 650 -22.78 -12.08 23.89
CA GLN A 650 -23.27 -13.39 24.32
C GLN A 650 -22.13 -14.41 24.54
N GLY A 651 -22.46 -15.59 25.07
CA GLY A 651 -21.54 -16.72 25.18
C GLY A 651 -20.25 -16.46 25.98
N ARG A 652 -19.13 -17.01 25.47
CA ARG A 652 -17.79 -16.88 26.06
C ARG A 652 -17.33 -15.42 26.15
N LEU A 653 -17.58 -14.64 25.11
CA LEU A 653 -17.20 -13.21 25.05
C LEU A 653 -17.93 -12.39 26.14
N LEU A 654 -19.21 -12.68 26.44
CA LEU A 654 -19.91 -12.04 27.56
C LEU A 654 -19.38 -12.48 28.93
N LYS A 655 -18.98 -13.77 29.08
CA LYS A 655 -18.39 -14.28 30.32
C LYS A 655 -17.03 -13.64 30.59
N ASP A 656 -16.22 -13.51 29.55
CA ASP A 656 -14.92 -12.86 29.58
C ASP A 656 -15.08 -11.35 29.81
N ALA A 657 -16.01 -10.69 29.13
CA ALA A 657 -16.35 -9.28 29.38
C ALA A 657 -16.85 -9.04 30.82
N ARG A 658 -17.65 -9.96 31.39
CA ARG A 658 -18.08 -9.90 32.81
C ARG A 658 -16.91 -10.09 33.77
N ARG A 659 -15.96 -10.98 33.44
CA ARG A 659 -14.75 -11.21 34.24
C ARG A 659 -13.88 -9.96 34.23
N LEU A 660 -13.69 -9.34 33.06
CA LEU A 660 -12.99 -8.06 32.92
C LEU A 660 -13.71 -6.94 33.67
N LEU A 661 -15.03 -6.84 33.57
CA LEU A 661 -15.82 -5.86 34.34
C LEU A 661 -15.62 -5.99 35.86
N LYS A 662 -15.33 -7.19 36.37
CA LYS A 662 -15.10 -7.44 37.80
C LYS A 662 -13.64 -7.27 38.22
N GLN A 663 -12.70 -7.75 37.40
CA GLN A 663 -11.28 -7.86 37.75
C GLN A 663 -10.45 -6.68 37.25
N ARG A 664 -10.84 -6.06 36.14
CA ARG A 664 -10.15 -4.93 35.50
C ARG A 664 -11.16 -3.99 34.84
N LEU A 665 -12.01 -3.36 35.66
CA LEU A 665 -13.07 -2.45 35.19
C LEU A 665 -12.53 -1.36 34.25
N GLU A 666 -11.32 -0.88 34.54
CA GLU A 666 -10.63 0.16 33.77
C GLU A 666 -10.39 -0.23 32.30
N ALA A 667 -10.13 -1.51 32.01
CA ALA A 667 -9.86 -1.99 30.65
C ALA A 667 -11.09 -1.94 29.74
N VAL A 668 -12.29 -2.01 30.33
CA VAL A 668 -13.58 -2.09 29.62
C VAL A 668 -14.51 -0.93 29.97
N ALA A 669 -13.99 0.16 30.56
CA ALA A 669 -14.78 1.28 31.07
C ALA A 669 -15.69 1.93 30.00
N ALA A 670 -15.17 2.19 28.80
CA ALA A 670 -15.93 2.73 27.67
C ALA A 670 -17.05 1.78 27.18
N THR A 671 -16.80 0.46 27.24
CA THR A 671 -17.77 -0.58 26.88
C THR A 671 -18.71 -0.95 28.04
N LYS A 672 -18.53 -0.36 29.23
CA LYS A 672 -19.25 -0.75 30.47
C LYS A 672 -20.75 -0.71 30.28
N THR A 673 -21.28 0.32 29.64
CA THR A 673 -22.72 0.45 29.40
C THR A 673 -23.24 -0.62 28.43
N PHE A 674 -22.45 -1.00 27.43
CA PHE A 674 -22.76 -2.08 26.50
C PHE A 674 -22.69 -3.45 27.18
N ILE A 675 -21.64 -3.73 27.97
CA ILE A 675 -21.51 -4.95 28.77
C ILE A 675 -22.64 -5.01 29.80
N GLN A 676 -22.97 -3.91 30.48
CA GLN A 676 -24.06 -3.84 31.43
C GLN A 676 -25.42 -3.98 30.76
N LYS A 677 -25.62 -3.45 29.54
CA LYS A 677 -26.82 -3.71 28.75
C LYS A 677 -26.89 -5.15 28.28
N SER A 678 -25.77 -5.77 27.92
CA SER A 678 -25.68 -7.19 27.59
C SER A 678 -25.99 -8.08 28.81
N LEU A 679 -25.47 -7.71 29.98
CA LEU A 679 -25.75 -8.36 31.27
C LEU A 679 -27.17 -8.09 31.77
N ARG A 680 -27.69 -6.87 31.58
CA ARG A 680 -29.06 -6.48 31.94
C ARG A 680 -30.04 -7.12 31.01
N TRP A 681 -29.77 -7.19 29.71
CA TRP A 681 -30.57 -7.93 28.75
C TRP A 681 -30.54 -9.42 29.04
N ARG A 682 -29.40 -9.99 29.42
CA ARG A 682 -29.34 -11.35 30.00
C ARG A 682 -30.17 -11.46 31.28
N ARG A 683 -30.19 -10.44 32.15
CA ARG A 683 -31.01 -10.39 33.38
C ARG A 683 -32.49 -10.09 33.14
N THR A 684 -32.87 -9.33 32.12
CA THR A 684 -34.26 -9.07 31.74
C THR A 684 -34.78 -10.15 30.82
N GLN A 685 -33.93 -10.91 30.13
CA GLN A 685 -34.29 -12.24 29.66
C GLN A 685 -34.59 -13.12 30.86
N LEU A 686 -33.77 -13.11 31.93
CA LEU A 686 -34.05 -13.83 33.19
C LEU A 686 -35.29 -13.32 33.97
N VAL A 687 -35.67 -12.02 33.88
CA VAL A 687 -36.82 -11.42 34.61
C VAL A 687 -38.09 -11.35 33.76
N ALA A 688 -38.00 -11.18 32.44
CA ALA A 688 -39.14 -11.35 31.53
C ALA A 688 -39.56 -12.83 31.43
N THR A 689 -38.65 -13.78 31.70
CA THR A 689 -39.01 -15.18 32.01
C THR A 689 -39.73 -15.34 33.36
N LEU A 690 -39.73 -14.34 34.25
CA LEU A 690 -40.37 -14.41 35.59
C LEU A 690 -41.74 -13.70 35.69
N LEU A 691 -42.05 -12.70 34.85
CA LEU A 691 -43.31 -11.91 34.96
C LEU A 691 -44.43 -12.33 33.98
N VAL A 692 -44.14 -13.08 32.91
CA VAL A 692 -45.16 -13.64 32.01
C VAL A 692 -45.85 -14.93 32.53
N PRO A 693 -45.28 -15.76 33.44
CA PRO A 693 -45.98 -16.94 33.96
C PRO A 693 -46.95 -16.64 35.13
N ALA A 694 -47.22 -15.37 35.46
CA ALA A 694 -48.17 -15.02 36.53
C ALA A 694 -49.63 -14.90 36.07
N LEU A 695 -49.91 -14.89 34.75
CA LEU A 695 -51.25 -14.52 34.23
C LEU A 695 -51.96 -15.57 33.36
N VAL A 696 -51.41 -16.79 33.21
CA VAL A 696 -52.17 -17.92 32.64
C VAL A 696 -51.93 -19.17 33.49
N LEU A 697 -52.72 -19.27 34.55
CA LEU A 697 -52.76 -20.27 35.61
C LEU A 697 -53.12 -21.68 35.07
N GLY A 698 -52.32 -22.70 35.40
CA GLY A 698 -52.59 -24.12 35.05
C GLY A 698 -51.37 -25.06 35.04
N ILE A 699 -50.18 -24.55 35.34
CA ILE A 699 -48.87 -25.22 35.23
C ILE A 699 -48.47 -26.25 36.34
N PRO A 700 -49.12 -26.45 37.51
CA PRO A 700 -48.47 -27.26 38.56
C PRO A 700 -48.41 -28.80 38.36
N ALA A 701 -49.15 -29.40 37.42
CA ALA A 701 -49.29 -30.87 37.35
C ALA A 701 -48.25 -31.58 36.44
N GLU A 702 -47.77 -30.93 35.37
CA GLU A 702 -46.82 -31.53 34.41
C GLU A 702 -45.35 -31.36 34.81
N TYR A 703 -45.04 -30.43 35.70
CA TYR A 703 -43.68 -30.28 36.25
C TYR A 703 -43.29 -31.52 37.08
N PHE A 704 -44.25 -32.11 37.80
CA PHE A 704 -44.03 -33.32 38.60
C PHE A 704 -43.84 -34.59 37.73
N TRP A 705 -44.60 -34.75 36.64
CA TRP A 705 -44.50 -35.93 35.76
C TRP A 705 -43.15 -36.03 35.01
N ARG A 706 -42.51 -34.89 34.73
CA ARG A 706 -41.28 -34.83 33.92
C ARG A 706 -40.01 -35.06 34.73
N GLU A 707 -39.97 -34.64 36.00
CA GLU A 707 -38.84 -34.94 36.90
C GLU A 707 -38.73 -36.46 37.16
N GLU A 708 -39.86 -37.16 37.13
CA GLU A 708 -39.95 -38.60 37.35
C GLU A 708 -39.64 -39.43 36.08
N SER A 709 -39.82 -38.89 34.87
CA SER A 709 -39.37 -39.53 33.63
C SER A 709 -37.85 -39.41 33.46
N ILE A 710 -37.27 -38.26 33.81
CA ILE A 710 -35.83 -38.01 33.76
C ILE A 710 -35.08 -38.88 34.78
N LYS A 711 -35.63 -39.06 35.99
CA LYS A 711 -35.09 -40.04 36.96
C LYS A 711 -35.21 -41.48 36.45
N ARG A 712 -36.28 -41.83 35.72
CA ARG A 712 -36.46 -43.15 35.09
C ARG A 712 -35.49 -43.42 33.94
N ASP A 713 -35.17 -42.43 33.12
CA ASP A 713 -34.25 -42.60 31.99
C ASP A 713 -32.78 -42.68 32.44
N TYR A 714 -32.37 -41.92 33.48
CA TYR A 714 -31.07 -42.12 34.14
C TYR A 714 -30.99 -43.46 34.88
N ALA A 715 -32.06 -43.88 35.58
CA ALA A 715 -32.12 -45.19 36.24
C ALA A 715 -32.13 -46.36 35.24
N ARG A 716 -32.71 -46.19 34.04
CA ARG A 716 -32.61 -47.16 32.93
C ARG A 716 -31.17 -47.31 32.46
N ILE A 717 -30.46 -46.19 32.26
CA ILE A 717 -29.04 -46.18 31.87
C ILE A 717 -28.15 -46.83 32.94
N GLU A 718 -28.45 -46.66 34.24
CA GLU A 718 -27.70 -47.30 35.32
C GLU A 718 -28.04 -48.80 35.54
N SER A 719 -29.17 -49.29 35.02
CA SER A 719 -29.66 -50.67 35.28
C SER A 719 -29.77 -51.58 34.07
N SER A 720 -29.56 -51.11 32.83
CA SER A 720 -29.71 -51.94 31.63
C SER A 720 -28.42 -52.65 31.21
N VAL A 721 -28.50 -53.97 31.09
CA VAL A 721 -27.64 -54.77 30.24
C VAL A 721 -28.46 -55.10 29.00
N GLY A 722 -28.23 -54.35 27.92
CA GLY A 722 -28.58 -54.73 26.54
C GLY A 722 -30.08 -54.79 26.18
N ASP A 723 -30.65 -53.67 25.72
CA ASP A 723 -31.70 -53.62 24.69
C ASP A 723 -31.83 -52.17 24.14
N GLN A 724 -32.43 -51.99 22.96
CA GLN A 724 -32.52 -50.74 22.16
C GLN A 724 -33.01 -49.46 22.89
N GLY A 725 -33.43 -49.56 24.15
CA GLY A 725 -33.86 -48.44 24.99
C GLY A 725 -32.76 -47.42 25.30
N GLU A 726 -31.49 -47.83 25.35
CA GLU A 726 -30.36 -46.92 25.63
C GLU A 726 -30.20 -45.84 24.55
N ARG A 727 -30.39 -46.22 23.28
CA ARG A 727 -30.33 -45.28 22.15
C ARG A 727 -31.37 -44.18 22.27
N VAL A 728 -32.60 -44.57 22.57
CA VAL A 728 -33.74 -43.66 22.63
C VAL A 728 -33.64 -42.77 23.87
N ALA A 729 -33.12 -43.29 24.99
CA ALA A 729 -32.83 -42.51 26.19
C ALA A 729 -31.69 -41.50 25.98
N VAL A 730 -30.61 -41.90 25.32
CA VAL A 730 -29.51 -40.98 24.99
C VAL A 730 -29.95 -39.96 23.92
N LEU A 731 -30.70 -40.39 22.90
CA LEU A 731 -31.31 -39.49 21.92
C LEU A 731 -32.41 -38.59 22.52
N SER A 732 -33.07 -38.96 23.61
CA SER A 732 -34.01 -38.05 24.28
C SER A 732 -33.27 -37.03 25.15
N LEU A 733 -32.10 -37.40 25.69
CA LEU A 733 -31.21 -36.50 26.44
C LEU A 733 -30.44 -35.52 25.55
N VAL A 734 -30.09 -35.92 24.32
CA VAL A 734 -29.21 -35.16 23.40
C VAL A 734 -29.87 -34.80 22.06
N GLY A 735 -30.95 -35.48 21.63
CA GLY A 735 -31.61 -35.27 20.34
C GLY A 735 -32.35 -33.94 20.19
N GLY A 736 -32.57 -33.20 21.29
CA GLY A 736 -33.00 -31.79 21.25
C GLY A 736 -31.99 -30.89 20.52
N CYS A 737 -30.74 -31.31 20.37
CA CYS A 737 -29.73 -30.55 19.63
C CYS A 737 -29.99 -30.54 18.10
N TRP A 738 -30.76 -31.48 17.54
CA TRP A 738 -30.92 -31.68 16.08
C TRP A 738 -31.99 -30.85 15.37
N ALA A 739 -33.03 -30.44 16.07
CA ALA A 739 -34.04 -29.54 15.50
C ALA A 739 -33.50 -28.11 15.28
N THR A 740 -32.27 -27.82 15.71
CA THR A 740 -31.68 -26.48 15.67
C THR A 740 -31.15 -26.06 14.30
N GLU A 741 -30.74 -27.01 13.46
CA GLU A 741 -30.16 -26.74 12.13
C GLU A 741 -31.22 -26.76 11.01
N GLN A 742 -32.31 -27.51 11.16
CA GLN A 742 -33.31 -27.70 10.11
C GLN A 742 -34.42 -26.61 10.10
N TYR A 743 -34.55 -25.81 11.17
CA TYR A 743 -35.61 -24.81 11.34
C TYR A 743 -35.07 -23.47 11.89
N GLY A 744 -34.15 -22.84 11.15
CA GLY A 744 -33.43 -21.62 11.53
C GLY A 744 -34.25 -20.33 11.69
N SER A 745 -35.58 -20.36 11.54
CA SER A 745 -36.47 -19.20 11.64
C SER A 745 -37.26 -19.09 12.96
N MET A 746 -37.10 -20.04 13.90
CA MET A 746 -37.90 -20.11 15.13
C MET A 746 -37.17 -19.53 16.37
N PRO A 747 -37.83 -18.74 17.27
CA PRO A 747 -37.20 -18.15 18.46
C PRO A 747 -36.76 -19.16 19.53
N ASP A 748 -35.59 -18.93 20.15
CA ASP A 748 -34.89 -19.88 21.04
C ASP A 748 -35.70 -20.37 22.25
N TYR A 749 -36.46 -19.50 22.91
CA TYR A 749 -37.34 -19.87 24.03
C TYR A 749 -38.45 -20.86 23.64
N PHE A 750 -38.94 -20.80 22.39
CA PHE A 750 -39.96 -21.72 21.88
C PHE A 750 -39.32 -23.04 21.45
N ARG A 751 -38.11 -23.00 20.88
CA ARG A 751 -37.29 -24.18 20.57
C ARG A 751 -36.89 -24.97 21.82
N GLU A 752 -36.44 -24.31 22.88
CA GLU A 752 -36.08 -24.93 24.17
C GLU A 752 -37.30 -25.54 24.88
N ARG A 753 -38.50 -24.96 24.71
CA ARG A 753 -39.76 -25.49 25.25
C ARG A 753 -40.34 -26.66 24.47
N VAL A 754 -40.23 -26.65 23.14
CA VAL A 754 -40.83 -27.66 22.24
C VAL A 754 -39.89 -28.86 22.01
N PHE A 755 -38.57 -28.65 21.96
CA PHE A 755 -37.57 -29.70 21.64
C PHE A 755 -36.62 -30.05 22.81
N GLY A 756 -36.59 -29.27 23.91
CA GLY A 756 -35.83 -29.56 25.14
C GLY A 756 -34.34 -29.15 25.13
N ASN A 757 -33.74 -29.04 26.32
CA ASN A 757 -32.32 -28.71 26.52
C ASN A 757 -31.42 -29.93 26.32
N CYS A 758 -30.34 -29.79 25.54
CA CYS A 758 -29.22 -30.73 25.48
C CYS A 758 -28.66 -30.94 26.91
N ARG A 759 -28.77 -32.15 27.47
CA ARG A 759 -28.17 -32.46 28.79
C ARG A 759 -26.77 -33.03 28.61
N SER A 760 -25.88 -32.63 29.51
CA SER A 760 -24.52 -33.19 29.63
C SER A 760 -24.62 -34.67 29.98
N LEU A 761 -23.82 -35.48 29.29
CA LEU A 761 -23.62 -36.91 29.53
C LEU A 761 -22.29 -37.17 30.25
N GLN A 762 -21.80 -36.16 30.97
CA GLN A 762 -20.62 -36.24 31.81
C GLN A 762 -20.66 -37.49 32.69
N SER A 763 -19.59 -38.28 32.63
CA SER A 763 -19.39 -39.49 33.43
C SER A 763 -20.49 -40.55 33.27
N ALA A 764 -21.33 -40.49 32.23
CA ALA A 764 -22.39 -41.46 32.01
C ALA A 764 -21.80 -42.84 31.64
N LYS A 765 -22.44 -43.91 32.14
CA LYS A 765 -22.05 -45.31 31.86
C LYS A 765 -22.94 -45.87 30.76
N LEU A 766 -22.37 -45.99 29.58
CA LEU A 766 -23.02 -46.35 28.32
C LEU A 766 -22.21 -47.44 27.58
N GLU A 767 -21.59 -48.35 28.34
CA GLU A 767 -20.80 -49.43 27.75
C GLU A 767 -21.69 -50.33 26.88
N LYS A 768 -21.22 -50.62 25.66
CA LYS A 768 -21.94 -51.43 24.65
C LYS A 768 -23.28 -50.84 24.17
N ALA A 769 -23.52 -49.56 24.42
CA ALA A 769 -24.75 -48.90 23.97
C ALA A 769 -24.89 -48.92 22.44
N GLU A 770 -26.10 -49.16 21.94
CA GLU A 770 -26.43 -49.05 20.52
C GLU A 770 -26.73 -47.60 20.14
N LEU A 771 -25.78 -46.87 19.58
CA LEU A 771 -25.87 -45.44 19.22
C LEU A 771 -25.65 -45.19 17.72
N ILE A 772 -25.91 -46.19 16.87
CA ILE A 772 -25.75 -46.12 15.42
C ILE A 772 -26.60 -44.97 14.88
N ARG A 773 -26.06 -44.08 14.03
CA ARG A 773 -26.76 -42.88 13.50
C ARG A 773 -27.28 -41.93 14.58
N ALA A 774 -26.81 -42.06 15.82
CA ALA A 774 -27.18 -41.11 16.85
C ALA A 774 -26.55 -39.75 16.55
N ASN A 775 -27.10 -38.71 17.16
CA ASN A 775 -26.41 -37.44 17.20
C ASN A 775 -26.04 -37.01 18.58
N LEU A 776 -24.75 -36.78 18.71
CA LEU A 776 -24.07 -36.25 19.87
C LEU A 776 -23.10 -35.13 19.43
N SER A 777 -23.36 -34.44 18.32
CA SER A 777 -22.57 -33.27 17.94
C SER A 777 -22.63 -32.21 19.05
N LYS A 778 -21.48 -31.62 19.41
CA LYS A 778 -21.32 -30.66 20.52
C LYS A 778 -21.76 -31.20 21.88
N ALA A 779 -21.95 -32.52 22.00
CA ALA A 779 -22.31 -33.12 23.26
C ALA A 779 -21.14 -33.05 24.24
N ASP A 780 -21.48 -32.82 25.49
CA ASP A 780 -20.56 -32.87 26.61
C ASP A 780 -20.55 -34.31 27.16
N LEU A 781 -19.50 -35.04 26.78
CA LEU A 781 -19.26 -36.47 27.03
C LEU A 781 -17.97 -36.66 27.85
N TYR A 782 -17.57 -35.64 28.62
CA TYR A 782 -16.39 -35.68 29.47
C TYR A 782 -16.49 -36.84 30.48
N GLU A 783 -15.45 -37.66 30.57
CA GLU A 783 -15.41 -38.89 31.39
C GLU A 783 -16.48 -39.96 31.08
N VAL A 784 -17.19 -39.88 29.94
CA VAL A 784 -18.21 -40.88 29.59
C VAL A 784 -17.58 -42.27 29.39
N SER A 785 -18.27 -43.34 29.76
CA SER A 785 -17.88 -44.71 29.44
C SER A 785 -18.76 -45.25 28.31
N LEU A 786 -18.21 -45.33 27.10
CA LEU A 786 -18.83 -45.85 25.87
C LEU A 786 -18.09 -47.10 25.35
N SER A 787 -17.44 -47.83 26.24
CA SER A 787 -16.61 -48.98 25.86
C SER A 787 -17.45 -50.04 25.15
N GLY A 788 -17.07 -50.41 23.92
CA GLY A 788 -17.78 -51.39 23.10
C GLY A 788 -19.08 -50.89 22.48
N ALA A 789 -19.42 -49.61 22.60
CA ALA A 789 -20.65 -49.03 22.05
C ALA A 789 -20.65 -49.04 20.51
N GLU A 790 -21.83 -49.18 19.90
CA GLU A 790 -22.03 -49.17 18.44
C GLU A 790 -22.45 -47.78 17.98
N LEU A 791 -21.54 -46.97 17.43
CA LEU A 791 -21.69 -45.55 17.07
C LEU A 791 -21.60 -45.28 15.56
N GLY A 792 -21.75 -46.31 14.73
CA GLY A 792 -21.59 -46.18 13.29
C GLY A 792 -22.56 -45.18 12.65
N PHE A 793 -22.09 -44.40 11.68
CA PHE A 793 -22.83 -43.29 11.07
C PHE A 793 -23.35 -42.20 12.04
N ALA A 794 -22.95 -42.23 13.31
CA ALA A 794 -23.34 -41.18 14.25
C ALA A 794 -22.62 -39.86 13.91
N ASN A 795 -23.15 -38.75 14.43
CA ASN A 795 -22.49 -37.45 14.37
C ASN A 795 -22.12 -37.02 15.79
N LEU A 796 -20.83 -36.80 16.01
CA LEU A 796 -20.17 -36.41 17.24
C LEU A 796 -19.20 -35.23 16.96
N SER A 797 -19.46 -34.46 15.89
CA SER A 797 -18.61 -33.30 15.59
C SER A 797 -18.61 -32.30 16.74
N ASP A 798 -17.45 -31.73 17.07
CA ASP A 798 -17.26 -30.73 18.13
C ASP A 798 -17.66 -31.24 19.54
N ALA A 799 -17.73 -32.56 19.73
CA ALA A 799 -18.04 -33.16 21.03
C ALA A 799 -16.84 -33.11 22.00
N GLU A 800 -17.13 -32.93 23.29
CA GLU A 800 -16.14 -32.95 24.37
C GLU A 800 -16.06 -34.35 24.97
N LEU A 801 -15.01 -35.12 24.64
CA LEU A 801 -14.78 -36.51 25.00
C LEU A 801 -13.51 -36.69 25.86
N SER A 802 -13.02 -35.64 26.53
CA SER A 802 -11.86 -35.74 27.40
C SER A 802 -12.08 -36.81 28.48
N TYR A 803 -11.07 -37.63 28.73
CA TYR A 803 -11.07 -38.73 29.71
C TYR A 803 -12.13 -39.82 29.48
N ALA A 804 -12.80 -39.83 28.30
CA ALA A 804 -13.81 -40.83 27.99
C ALA A 804 -13.22 -42.23 27.79
N ASN A 805 -13.92 -43.27 28.23
CA ASN A 805 -13.60 -44.66 27.92
C ASN A 805 -14.39 -45.14 26.69
N LEU A 806 -13.76 -45.13 25.52
CA LEU A 806 -14.33 -45.49 24.21
C LEU A 806 -13.71 -46.79 23.66
N SER A 807 -13.11 -47.61 24.53
CA SER A 807 -12.34 -48.78 24.10
C SER A 807 -13.25 -49.77 23.37
N ARG A 808 -12.79 -50.34 22.24
CA ARG A 808 -13.55 -51.28 21.41
C ARG A 808 -14.86 -50.76 20.81
N ALA A 809 -15.17 -49.46 20.95
CA ALA A 809 -16.36 -48.88 20.35
C ALA A 809 -16.28 -48.86 18.82
N ASN A 810 -17.43 -48.90 18.15
CA ASN A 810 -17.54 -48.96 16.70
C ASN A 810 -18.03 -47.63 16.11
N PHE A 811 -17.12 -46.86 15.54
CA PHE A 811 -17.32 -45.55 14.91
C PHE A 811 -17.24 -45.61 13.38
N TYR A 812 -17.67 -46.71 12.76
CA TYR A 812 -17.59 -46.82 11.30
C TYR A 812 -18.39 -45.70 10.61
N ASN A 813 -17.74 -44.96 9.71
CA ASN A 813 -18.31 -43.82 8.99
C ASN A 813 -19.00 -42.76 9.89
N THR A 814 -18.48 -42.56 11.09
CA THR A 814 -18.97 -41.55 12.04
C THR A 814 -18.31 -40.19 11.77
N ASN A 815 -19.06 -39.09 11.94
CA ASN A 815 -18.47 -37.75 11.97
C ASN A 815 -18.00 -37.40 13.39
N LEU A 816 -16.70 -37.24 13.58
CA LEU A 816 -15.99 -36.88 14.81
C LEU A 816 -15.10 -35.65 14.57
N SER A 817 -15.40 -34.83 13.56
CA SER A 817 -14.61 -33.64 13.22
C SER A 817 -14.60 -32.65 14.39
N ASP A 818 -13.46 -32.02 14.67
CA ASP A 818 -13.29 -31.05 15.77
C ASP A 818 -13.53 -31.59 17.19
N ALA A 819 -13.75 -32.90 17.37
CA ALA A 819 -13.97 -33.48 18.71
C ALA A 819 -12.70 -33.46 19.57
N ASN A 820 -12.87 -33.35 20.90
CA ASN A 820 -11.77 -33.33 21.87
C ASN A 820 -11.67 -34.64 22.66
N PHE A 821 -10.58 -35.39 22.51
CA PHE A 821 -10.33 -36.70 23.14
C PHE A 821 -9.17 -36.66 24.16
N LEU A 822 -8.89 -35.51 24.78
CA LEU A 822 -7.78 -35.37 25.74
C LEU A 822 -7.81 -36.51 26.78
N GLU A 823 -6.73 -37.30 26.85
CA GLU A 823 -6.58 -38.43 27.78
C GLU A 823 -7.69 -39.51 27.70
N ALA A 824 -8.45 -39.57 26.61
CA ALA A 824 -9.47 -40.59 26.38
C ALA A 824 -8.85 -41.96 26.00
N ASN A 825 -9.62 -43.04 26.15
CA ASN A 825 -9.25 -44.40 25.79
C ASN A 825 -10.06 -44.92 24.58
N LEU A 826 -9.48 -44.89 23.38
CA LEU A 826 -10.00 -45.49 22.13
C LEU A 826 -9.28 -46.80 21.75
N SER A 827 -8.68 -47.51 22.71
CA SER A 827 -7.96 -48.74 22.39
C SER A 827 -8.86 -49.76 21.69
N SER A 828 -8.38 -50.33 20.58
CA SER A 828 -9.12 -51.29 19.73
C SER A 828 -10.46 -50.77 19.18
N ALA A 829 -10.71 -49.46 19.15
CA ALA A 829 -11.91 -48.90 18.54
C ALA A 829 -11.90 -49.07 17.00
N LYS A 830 -13.08 -49.23 16.40
CA LYS A 830 -13.24 -49.35 14.94
C LYS A 830 -13.63 -47.98 14.36
N LEU A 831 -12.71 -47.29 13.73
CA LEU A 831 -12.87 -45.92 13.19
C LEU A 831 -12.78 -45.92 11.65
N PHE A 832 -13.14 -47.04 11.02
CA PHE A 832 -13.07 -47.21 9.56
C PHE A 832 -13.91 -46.16 8.83
N ILE A 833 -13.29 -45.37 7.94
CA ILE A 833 -13.94 -44.28 7.17
C ILE A 833 -14.52 -43.16 8.06
N ALA A 834 -14.16 -43.07 9.34
CA ALA A 834 -14.61 -41.97 10.19
C ALA A 834 -14.01 -40.62 9.76
N ASP A 835 -14.78 -39.53 9.90
CA ASP A 835 -14.24 -38.16 9.76
C ASP A 835 -13.74 -37.68 11.11
N LEU A 836 -12.43 -37.58 11.27
CA LEU A 836 -11.73 -37.15 12.49
C LEU A 836 -10.91 -35.87 12.20
N SER A 837 -11.31 -35.10 11.19
CA SER A 837 -10.59 -33.89 10.80
C SER A 837 -10.60 -32.86 11.93
N ARG A 838 -9.44 -32.24 12.18
CA ARG A 838 -9.22 -31.25 13.26
C ARG A 838 -9.48 -31.75 14.69
N ALA A 839 -9.72 -33.05 14.90
CA ALA A 839 -9.90 -33.60 16.23
C ALA A 839 -8.62 -33.54 17.07
N SER A 840 -8.77 -33.41 18.39
CA SER A 840 -7.67 -33.44 19.36
C SER A 840 -7.57 -34.81 20.03
N PHE A 841 -6.47 -35.52 19.80
CA PHE A 841 -6.10 -36.79 20.42
C PHE A 841 -4.94 -36.62 21.42
N THR A 842 -4.87 -35.49 22.10
CA THR A 842 -3.78 -35.22 23.04
C THR A 842 -3.78 -36.28 24.14
N ARG A 843 -2.67 -37.02 24.30
CA ARG A 843 -2.50 -38.12 25.28
C ARG A 843 -3.56 -39.23 25.20
N THR A 844 -4.23 -39.36 24.08
CA THR A 844 -5.27 -40.37 23.88
C THR A 844 -4.68 -41.76 23.64
N ASN A 845 -5.30 -42.80 24.20
CA ASN A 845 -4.92 -44.18 23.91
C ASN A 845 -5.69 -44.74 22.69
N LEU A 846 -5.04 -44.86 21.54
CA LEU A 846 -5.54 -45.41 20.28
C LEU A 846 -4.94 -46.79 19.95
N SER A 847 -4.36 -47.49 20.93
CA SER A 847 -3.63 -48.73 20.68
C SER A 847 -4.53 -49.79 20.00
N GLY A 848 -4.11 -50.30 18.85
CA GLY A 848 -4.84 -51.32 18.09
C GLY A 848 -6.12 -50.83 17.39
N ALA A 849 -6.38 -49.52 17.34
CA ALA A 849 -7.57 -48.98 16.67
C ALA A 849 -7.53 -49.20 15.14
N ASP A 850 -8.69 -49.47 14.54
CA ASP A 850 -8.84 -49.57 13.07
C ASP A 850 -9.21 -48.20 12.49
N LEU A 851 -8.22 -47.46 12.01
CA LEU A 851 -8.35 -46.12 11.41
C LEU A 851 -8.26 -46.17 9.88
N LYS A 852 -8.48 -47.32 9.24
CA LYS A 852 -8.33 -47.41 7.79
C LYS A 852 -9.32 -46.45 7.12
N ASN A 853 -8.85 -45.75 6.09
CA ASN A 853 -9.63 -44.77 5.32
C ASN A 853 -10.23 -43.59 6.10
N ALA A 854 -9.85 -43.40 7.36
CA ALA A 854 -10.34 -42.28 8.16
C ALA A 854 -9.77 -40.94 7.66
N ASN A 855 -10.54 -39.87 7.79
CA ASN A 855 -10.06 -38.51 7.54
C ASN A 855 -9.45 -37.92 8.82
N LEU A 856 -8.14 -37.88 8.95
CA LEU A 856 -7.41 -37.34 10.11
C LEU A 856 -6.74 -36.00 9.78
N SER A 857 -7.25 -35.28 8.77
CA SER A 857 -6.62 -34.04 8.32
C SER A 857 -6.63 -32.99 9.42
N SER A 858 -5.47 -32.37 9.67
CA SER A 858 -5.25 -31.38 10.73
C SER A 858 -5.55 -31.87 12.16
N ALA A 859 -5.64 -33.18 12.40
CA ALA A 859 -5.81 -33.72 13.74
C ALA A 859 -4.53 -33.57 14.60
N ASN A 860 -4.67 -33.46 15.91
CA ASN A 860 -3.55 -33.32 16.84
C ASN A 860 -3.36 -34.59 17.68
N PHE A 861 -2.19 -35.24 17.60
CA PHE A 861 -1.85 -36.47 18.32
C PHE A 861 -0.74 -36.27 19.37
N LEU A 862 -0.64 -35.07 19.96
CA LEU A 862 0.35 -34.77 20.97
C LEU A 862 0.38 -35.86 22.08
N ASP A 863 1.49 -36.59 22.22
CA ASP A 863 1.68 -37.69 23.18
C ASP A 863 0.65 -38.85 23.09
N ALA A 864 -0.02 -39.02 21.94
CA ALA A 864 -1.00 -40.10 21.76
C ALA A 864 -0.36 -41.49 21.64
N ASN A 865 -1.02 -42.54 22.15
CA ASN A 865 -0.58 -43.92 21.98
C ASN A 865 -1.29 -44.62 20.82
N LEU A 866 -0.65 -44.73 19.66
CA LEU A 866 -1.18 -45.37 18.45
C LEU A 866 -0.63 -46.79 18.23
N ARG A 867 0.02 -47.42 19.23
CA ARG A 867 0.66 -48.73 19.08
C ARG A 867 -0.27 -49.76 18.43
N GLY A 868 0.13 -50.34 17.29
CA GLY A 868 -0.63 -51.36 16.57
C GLY A 868 -1.85 -50.85 15.78
N ALA A 869 -2.08 -49.53 15.72
CA ALA A 869 -3.21 -48.97 14.97
C ALA A 869 -3.07 -49.18 13.45
N GLN A 870 -4.20 -49.30 12.76
CA GLN A 870 -4.26 -49.56 11.32
C GLN A 870 -4.67 -48.28 10.58
N LEU A 871 -3.76 -47.65 9.86
CA LEU A 871 -3.94 -46.36 9.17
C LEU A 871 -3.93 -46.50 7.64
N ILE A 872 -4.30 -47.67 7.12
CA ILE A 872 -4.30 -47.95 5.67
C ILE A 872 -5.31 -47.03 4.97
N GLY A 873 -4.86 -46.19 4.04
CA GLY A 873 -5.68 -45.23 3.30
C GLY A 873 -6.17 -44.00 4.09
N ALA A 874 -5.71 -43.77 5.32
CA ALA A 874 -6.14 -42.64 6.14
C ALA A 874 -5.54 -41.29 5.70
N ASN A 875 -6.32 -40.21 5.65
CA ASN A 875 -5.83 -38.87 5.28
C ASN A 875 -5.19 -38.17 6.47
N LEU A 876 -3.86 -38.03 6.49
CA LEU A 876 -3.11 -37.37 7.59
C LEU A 876 -2.65 -35.94 7.25
N SER A 877 -3.20 -35.32 6.20
CA SER A 877 -2.75 -34.00 5.73
C SER A 877 -2.91 -32.95 6.83
N GLY A 878 -1.81 -32.31 7.22
CA GLY A 878 -1.77 -31.28 8.25
C GLY A 878 -1.83 -31.77 9.69
N ALA A 879 -1.90 -33.09 9.93
CA ALA A 879 -1.94 -33.64 11.28
C ALA A 879 -0.63 -33.39 12.04
N GLY A 880 -0.67 -33.31 13.37
CA GLY A 880 0.51 -33.19 14.23
C GLY A 880 0.75 -34.47 15.04
N LEU A 881 1.96 -35.03 15.02
CA LEU A 881 2.31 -36.32 15.65
C LEU A 881 3.35 -36.22 16.79
N HIS A 882 3.55 -35.04 17.36
CA HIS A 882 4.59 -34.85 18.38
C HIS A 882 4.40 -35.78 19.59
N GLY A 883 5.44 -36.51 20.00
CA GLY A 883 5.37 -37.41 21.16
C GLY A 883 4.58 -38.72 20.96
N ALA A 884 3.97 -38.93 19.79
CA ALA A 884 3.10 -40.08 19.56
C ALA A 884 3.86 -41.43 19.54
N ASN A 885 3.25 -42.48 20.08
CA ASN A 885 3.76 -43.85 19.99
C ASN A 885 3.16 -44.59 18.79
N LEU A 886 4.00 -44.94 17.81
CA LEU A 886 3.60 -45.53 16.55
C LEU A 886 4.15 -46.96 16.36
N GLU A 887 4.60 -47.62 17.42
CA GLU A 887 5.06 -49.02 17.39
C GLU A 887 4.04 -49.93 16.70
N ASN A 888 4.47 -50.74 15.73
CA ASN A 888 3.62 -51.70 15.00
C ASN A 888 2.41 -51.10 14.25
N VAL A 889 2.39 -49.79 14.03
CA VAL A 889 1.37 -49.14 13.20
C VAL A 889 1.46 -49.63 11.76
N GLN A 890 0.32 -49.81 11.10
CA GLN A 890 0.26 -50.22 9.70
C GLN A 890 -0.18 -49.07 8.82
N PHE A 891 0.72 -48.59 7.94
CA PHE A 891 0.34 -47.75 6.82
C PHE A 891 0.02 -48.61 5.59
N GLY A 892 -0.37 -47.99 4.48
CA GLY A 892 -0.63 -48.69 3.23
C GLY A 892 -1.73 -48.00 2.43
N CYS A 893 -1.82 -48.27 1.14
CA CYS A 893 -2.90 -47.76 0.31
C CYS A 893 -4.10 -48.70 0.36
N SER A 894 -5.29 -48.14 0.38
CA SER A 894 -6.55 -48.87 0.24
C SER A 894 -7.15 -48.67 -1.15
N GLU A 895 -7.99 -49.61 -1.55
CA GLU A 895 -8.90 -49.45 -2.68
C GLU A 895 -10.29 -49.18 -2.10
N LEU A 896 -10.85 -47.99 -2.41
CA LEU A 896 -12.21 -47.63 -2.00
C LEU A 896 -13.14 -47.63 -3.23
N PRO A 897 -14.35 -48.20 -3.13
CA PRO A 897 -15.39 -48.00 -4.14
C PRO A 897 -15.86 -46.54 -4.15
N ASP A 898 -15.97 -45.92 -5.32
CA ASP A 898 -16.49 -44.56 -5.47
C ASP A 898 -17.97 -44.54 -5.05
N ALA A 899 -18.31 -43.77 -4.00
CA ALA A 899 -19.66 -43.73 -3.43
C ALA A 899 -20.59 -42.83 -4.27
N GLY A 900 -20.94 -43.27 -5.47
CA GLY A 900 -21.89 -42.57 -6.33
C GLY A 900 -22.23 -43.39 -7.57
N TYR A 901 -23.51 -43.73 -7.73
CA TYR A 901 -24.06 -44.56 -8.80
C TYR A 901 -23.53 -44.21 -10.21
N GLY A 902 -22.86 -45.18 -10.86
CA GLY A 902 -22.62 -45.19 -12.31
C GLY A 902 -21.14 -45.17 -12.75
N LYS A 903 -20.62 -46.34 -13.16
CA LYS A 903 -19.28 -46.63 -13.73
C LYS A 903 -18.09 -46.37 -12.79
N ILE A 904 -17.70 -47.41 -12.05
CA ILE A 904 -16.66 -47.38 -11.00
C ILE A 904 -15.26 -47.14 -11.62
N LYS A 905 -14.66 -45.98 -11.33
CA LYS A 905 -13.19 -45.81 -11.30
C LYS A 905 -12.75 -46.04 -9.85
N MET A 906 -12.01 -47.11 -9.57
CA MET A 906 -11.42 -47.29 -8.24
C MET A 906 -10.33 -46.25 -8.01
N ARG A 907 -10.44 -45.43 -6.97
CA ARG A 907 -9.35 -44.53 -6.54
C ARG A 907 -8.52 -45.23 -5.48
N ARG A 908 -7.21 -45.33 -5.74
CA ARG A 908 -6.24 -45.79 -4.75
C ARG A 908 -6.01 -44.66 -3.75
N ASN A 909 -6.45 -44.84 -2.51
CA ASN A 909 -6.25 -43.84 -1.46
C ASN A 909 -5.05 -44.25 -0.60
N CYS A 910 -4.02 -43.41 -0.55
CA CYS A 910 -2.81 -43.66 0.24
C CYS A 910 -2.71 -42.60 1.33
N PRO A 911 -2.19 -42.94 2.53
CA PRO A 911 -1.98 -41.96 3.58
C PRO A 911 -1.06 -40.84 3.12
N ASN A 912 -1.51 -39.60 3.27
CA ASN A 912 -0.77 -38.42 2.82
C ASN A 912 0.29 -38.01 3.85
N LEU A 913 1.29 -38.86 4.03
CA LEU A 913 2.33 -38.71 5.05
C LEU A 913 3.27 -37.53 4.80
N LYS A 914 3.27 -36.97 3.59
CA LYS A 914 4.13 -35.86 3.16
C LYS A 914 3.67 -34.52 3.74
N ASP A 915 2.36 -34.38 3.91
CA ASP A 915 1.70 -33.13 4.27
C ASP A 915 1.42 -33.03 5.78
N ILE A 916 1.97 -33.93 6.59
CA ILE A 916 1.90 -33.88 8.05
C ILE A 916 2.62 -32.61 8.54
N LYS A 917 2.03 -31.92 9.53
CA LYS A 917 2.65 -30.77 10.18
C LYS A 917 3.70 -31.26 11.17
N TRP A 918 4.92 -30.78 10.97
CA TRP A 918 6.05 -31.06 11.85
C TRP A 918 6.41 -29.81 12.65
N ASP A 919 6.83 -30.00 13.89
CA ASP A 919 7.52 -28.96 14.63
C ASP A 919 8.85 -28.61 13.91
N LYS A 920 9.10 -27.31 13.74
CA LYS A 920 10.23 -26.75 12.98
C LYS A 920 11.58 -27.21 13.56
N ASP A 921 11.64 -27.50 14.86
CA ASP A 921 12.88 -27.76 15.58
C ASP A 921 13.16 -29.25 15.80
N THR A 922 12.15 -30.11 15.71
CA THR A 922 12.28 -31.51 16.14
C THR A 922 12.04 -32.54 15.04
N LYS A 923 11.28 -32.24 13.98
CA LYS A 923 10.83 -33.09 12.85
C LYS A 923 10.35 -34.53 13.17
N TRP A 924 11.07 -35.27 14.01
CA TRP A 924 10.80 -36.65 14.47
C TRP A 924 11.09 -36.86 15.97
N LYS A 925 11.70 -35.89 16.67
CA LYS A 925 12.12 -36.02 18.08
C LYS A 925 10.89 -36.25 18.96
N GLY A 926 10.83 -37.40 19.62
CA GLY A 926 9.74 -37.79 20.53
C GLY A 926 8.75 -38.82 19.97
N ILE A 927 8.77 -39.11 18.66
CA ILE A 927 7.95 -40.19 18.09
C ILE A 927 8.57 -41.54 18.47
N LYS A 928 7.78 -42.45 19.06
CA LYS A 928 8.23 -43.78 19.49
C LYS A 928 7.85 -44.84 18.46
N GLY A 929 8.69 -45.86 18.26
CA GLY A 929 8.32 -47.07 17.50
C GLY A 929 8.34 -46.97 15.97
N TRP A 930 8.98 -45.94 15.41
CA TRP A 930 9.04 -45.68 13.97
C TRP A 930 9.71 -46.79 13.17
N ASP A 931 10.68 -47.47 13.78
CA ASP A 931 11.37 -48.65 13.27
C ASP A 931 10.46 -49.88 13.11
N GLN A 932 9.36 -49.94 13.85
CA GLN A 932 8.43 -51.07 13.87
C GLN A 932 7.17 -50.83 13.01
N VAL A 933 7.08 -49.68 12.34
CA VAL A 933 5.95 -49.36 11.48
C VAL A 933 5.98 -50.20 10.20
N LYS A 934 4.83 -50.78 9.86
CA LYS A 934 4.67 -51.64 8.68
C LYS A 934 4.18 -50.83 7.47
N ASN A 935 4.60 -51.23 6.27
CA ASN A 935 4.13 -50.70 4.97
C ASN A 935 4.34 -49.17 4.78
N ILE A 936 5.45 -48.65 5.30
CA ILE A 936 5.89 -47.27 5.04
C ILE A 936 6.19 -47.10 3.55
N PRO A 937 5.70 -46.04 2.87
CA PRO A 937 6.06 -45.75 1.48
C PRO A 937 7.59 -45.65 1.30
N PRO A 938 8.17 -46.22 0.21
CA PRO A 938 9.63 -46.23 0.00
C PRO A 938 10.30 -44.84 0.08
N ALA A 939 9.63 -43.81 -0.45
CA ALA A 939 10.10 -42.42 -0.40
C ALA A 939 10.20 -41.88 1.04
N LEU A 940 9.32 -42.32 1.94
CA LEU A 940 9.33 -41.91 3.34
C LEU A 940 10.35 -42.71 4.15
N LYS A 941 10.56 -44.00 3.84
CA LYS A 941 11.67 -44.78 4.42
C LYS A 941 13.02 -44.12 4.17
N GLN A 942 13.24 -43.62 2.94
CA GLN A 942 14.46 -42.92 2.55
C GLN A 942 14.64 -41.60 3.32
N GLN A 943 13.57 -40.81 3.50
CA GLN A 943 13.60 -39.58 4.30
C GLN A 943 13.84 -39.85 5.80
N LEU A 944 13.41 -41.01 6.30
CA LEU A 944 13.53 -41.42 7.70
C LEU A 944 14.84 -42.17 8.02
N GLY A 945 15.65 -42.53 7.03
CA GLY A 945 16.86 -43.33 7.23
C GLY A 945 16.59 -44.78 7.68
N LEU A 946 15.38 -45.30 7.44
CA LEU A 946 14.98 -46.67 7.79
C LEU A 946 15.34 -47.64 6.65
N ARG A 947 15.86 -48.83 6.99
CA ARG A 947 16.22 -49.87 6.00
C ARG A 947 15.00 -50.58 5.37
#